data_AF-A0A7Y3CS84-F1
#
_entry.id   AF-A0A7Y3CS84-F1
#
_cell.length_a   1.000
_cell.length_b   1.000
_cell.length_c   1.000
_cell.angle_alpha   90.00
_cell.angle_beta   90.00
_cell.angle_gamma   90.00
#
_symmetry.space_group_name_H-M   'P 1'
#
loop_
_entity.id
_entity.type
_entity.pdbx_description
1 polymer ?
#
loop_
_entity_poly.entity_id
_entity_poly.type
_entity_poly.pdbx_seq_one_letter_code
_entity_poly.pdbx_strand_id
1 'polypeptide(L)'
;GIRRAFQAPSGKKLIVSDFEQLEMRIMADRSQDAKMIQAIRNGKDLHSFTAGEMEDGISYEEVAAAKKADEPNDRQKWLKGLRQSMKAVGFGIIYGAGPSKIAENITINEEDAWRAVEEMDAEELGNQIARKMRDNPLLSVDQAQRLVGDAAIARGKIEAYFRVFPRVKSFMDGTPGNCKFRMQNDLLGNQQFRPDNSDPETSYNWDIVQDREGAQLLTRTGHSKPFGFVQTYLGRYRRLEDIDHRQYAYRGHAEREAVNCFDAETEALTQRGWVKGFELLPNDMFLTKNADTGELKWNLAVRRWFYPDYRGPMVRLGNGRSFETLTTPEHRWLVTDKKTKTTREMKSEQFLQLSSKQSDYAIHMAGSYSQKWSAYTDDFATLVGWTLTDGCYGETYLNIAQTKEHRRLEIEALLNRMGLRWNSYDPGEGRSVQYKVSGNVVSLIKGILPDKTLTPEFVLSLGDSARQALYTSMMAGDGFEHPSKTHLFVAGSEVRADMFQFLCILLGRSTSKKFREYQAPKQNGSKGCWEVRILRRATAQTSCRELIEDYEGGVWCVTVPNSFAVFRRAGRVFVSGNTVIQGTAADLIKGAMLRIESNEELNMMGAQLLNQIHDELVIEIPEEYAEAAMPIIEECMMHPFVPGEDPLCVPIPTDGKICNDWAEGK
;
A
#
# COMPACT_ATOMS: atom_id res chain seq x y z
N GLY A 1 -17.10 -19.53 -28.47
CA GLY A 1 -16.87 -18.91 -27.14
C GLY A 1 -18.14 -18.23 -26.68
N ILE A 2 -18.23 -17.86 -25.40
CA ILE A 2 -19.45 -17.31 -24.77
C ILE A 2 -20.06 -16.11 -25.53
N ARG A 3 -19.23 -15.28 -26.18
CA ARG A 3 -19.69 -14.13 -26.98
C ARG A 3 -20.67 -14.48 -28.10
N ARG A 4 -20.46 -15.62 -28.80
CA ARG A 4 -21.35 -16.08 -29.88
C ARG A 4 -22.75 -16.49 -29.40
N ALA A 5 -22.93 -16.67 -28.09
CA ALA A 5 -24.23 -17.00 -27.51
C ALA A 5 -25.13 -15.77 -27.35
N PHE A 6 -24.58 -14.56 -27.45
CA PHE A 6 -25.36 -13.31 -27.36
C PHE A 6 -25.64 -12.82 -28.78
N GLN A 7 -26.85 -13.11 -29.26
CA GLN A 7 -27.33 -12.77 -30.60
C GLN A 7 -28.43 -11.72 -30.50
N ALA A 8 -28.43 -10.77 -31.43
CA ALA A 8 -29.53 -9.84 -31.60
C ALA A 8 -30.81 -10.59 -31.98
N PRO A 9 -31.95 -10.29 -31.36
CA PRO A 9 -33.26 -10.77 -31.83
C PRO A 9 -33.54 -10.33 -33.27
N SER A 10 -34.44 -11.05 -33.95
CA SER A 10 -34.90 -10.66 -35.29
C SER A 10 -35.44 -9.23 -35.31
N GLY A 11 -35.01 -8.43 -36.28
CA GLY A 11 -35.37 -7.00 -36.41
C GLY A 11 -34.53 -6.06 -35.53
N LYS A 12 -33.51 -6.57 -34.82
CA LYS A 12 -32.61 -5.78 -33.98
C LYS A 12 -31.14 -6.03 -34.32
N LYS A 13 -30.28 -5.14 -33.82
CA LYS A 13 -28.82 -5.25 -33.84
C LYS A 13 -28.25 -5.06 -32.44
N LEU A 14 -27.02 -5.52 -32.25
CA LEU A 14 -26.19 -5.13 -31.13
C LEU A 14 -25.27 -3.97 -31.56
N ILE A 15 -25.16 -2.97 -30.72
CA ILE A 15 -24.09 -1.97 -30.73
C ILE A 15 -23.14 -2.33 -29.60
N VAL A 16 -21.89 -2.60 -29.96
CA VAL A 16 -20.82 -2.94 -29.02
C VAL A 16 -19.81 -1.80 -29.06
N SER A 17 -19.67 -1.07 -27.97
CA SER A 17 -18.75 0.08 -27.88
C SER A 17 -17.82 -0.07 -26.69
N ASP A 18 -16.53 0.17 -26.91
CA ASP A 18 -15.46 -0.01 -25.92
C ASP A 18 -14.57 1.23 -25.88
N PHE A 19 -14.02 1.56 -24.71
CA PHE A 19 -13.04 2.63 -24.60
C PHE A 19 -11.70 2.21 -25.18
N GLU A 20 -11.06 3.11 -25.93
CA GLU A 20 -9.71 2.84 -26.41
C GLU A 20 -8.67 3.07 -25.31
N GLN A 21 -8.09 2.01 -24.74
CA GLN A 21 -6.95 2.11 -23.80
C GLN A 21 -7.24 2.96 -22.55
N LEU A 22 -8.45 2.85 -21.99
CA LEU A 22 -8.94 3.70 -20.88
C LEU A 22 -7.94 3.82 -19.72
N GLU A 23 -7.37 2.70 -19.30
CA GLU A 23 -6.43 2.66 -18.18
C GLU A 23 -5.15 3.45 -18.45
N MET A 24 -4.63 3.39 -19.68
CA MET A 24 -3.44 4.16 -20.06
C MET A 24 -3.75 5.66 -20.06
N ARG A 25 -4.96 6.06 -20.42
CA ARG A 25 -5.40 7.46 -20.41
C ARG A 25 -5.55 7.98 -18.98
N ILE A 26 -6.10 7.16 -18.08
CA ILE A 26 -6.13 7.43 -16.64
C ILE A 26 -4.69 7.57 -16.11
N MET A 27 -3.79 6.66 -16.49
CA MET A 27 -2.38 6.73 -16.09
C MET A 27 -1.68 7.98 -16.61
N ALA A 28 -1.91 8.40 -17.85
CA ALA A 28 -1.36 9.65 -18.40
C ALA A 28 -1.84 10.87 -17.63
N ASP A 29 -3.13 10.93 -17.33
CA ASP A 29 -3.73 11.99 -16.52
C ASP A 29 -3.21 11.98 -15.07
N ARG A 30 -2.87 10.81 -14.52
CA ARG A 30 -2.38 10.70 -13.12
C ARG A 30 -0.91 10.93 -12.94
N SER A 31 -0.11 10.38 -13.84
CA SER A 31 1.32 10.66 -13.87
C SER A 31 1.62 12.09 -14.30
N GLN A 32 0.70 12.74 -15.02
CA GLN A 32 0.96 14.02 -15.70
C GLN A 32 2.24 13.94 -16.54
N ASP A 33 2.52 12.76 -17.12
CA ASP A 33 3.70 12.53 -17.94
C ASP A 33 3.50 13.19 -19.30
N ALA A 34 4.30 14.23 -19.57
CA ALA A 34 4.13 15.07 -20.75
C ALA A 34 4.29 14.27 -22.05
N LYS A 35 5.19 13.29 -22.08
CA LYS A 35 5.44 12.47 -23.28
C LYS A 35 4.27 11.52 -23.52
N MET A 36 3.76 10.89 -22.47
CA MET A 36 2.58 10.04 -22.53
C MET A 36 1.33 10.83 -22.98
N ILE A 37 1.09 12.00 -22.38
CA ILE A 37 -0.03 12.89 -22.72
C ILE A 37 0.06 13.35 -24.18
N GLN A 38 1.24 13.76 -24.64
CA GLN A 38 1.44 14.20 -26.03
C GLN A 38 1.24 13.06 -27.02
N ALA A 39 1.75 11.86 -26.74
CA ALA A 39 1.54 10.70 -27.60
C ALA A 39 0.04 10.42 -27.78
N ILE A 40 -0.73 10.42 -26.68
CA ILE A 40 -2.18 10.19 -26.69
C ILE A 40 -2.92 11.30 -27.45
N ARG A 41 -2.59 12.58 -27.20
CA ARG A 41 -3.22 13.72 -27.88
C ARG A 41 -2.94 13.75 -29.38
N ASN A 42 -1.80 13.22 -29.81
CA ASN A 42 -1.44 13.07 -31.22
C ASN A 42 -2.08 11.83 -31.87
N GLY A 43 -3.02 11.16 -31.20
CA GLY A 43 -3.71 9.98 -31.71
C GLY A 43 -2.81 8.75 -31.86
N LYS A 44 -1.65 8.72 -31.17
CA LYS A 44 -0.74 7.57 -31.24
C LYS A 44 -1.26 6.42 -30.39
N ASP A 45 -1.21 5.21 -30.92
CA ASP A 45 -1.35 3.99 -30.12
C ASP A 45 -0.21 3.94 -29.11
N LEU A 46 -0.53 4.04 -27.82
CA LEU A 46 0.51 4.21 -26.80
C LEU A 46 1.44 3.00 -26.73
N HIS A 47 0.93 1.79 -26.91
CA HIS A 47 1.77 0.58 -26.88
C HIS A 47 2.72 0.52 -28.07
N SER A 48 2.27 0.94 -29.25
CA SER A 48 3.15 1.08 -30.43
C SER A 48 4.18 2.18 -30.23
N PHE A 49 3.78 3.30 -29.63
CA PHE A 49 4.68 4.41 -29.32
C PHE A 49 5.76 3.98 -28.33
N THR A 50 5.37 3.36 -27.23
CA THR A 50 6.30 2.82 -26.23
C THR A 50 7.27 1.82 -26.84
N ALA A 51 6.80 0.92 -27.72
CA ALA A 51 7.67 -0.02 -28.42
C ALA A 51 8.74 0.67 -29.29
N GLY A 52 8.37 1.72 -30.03
CA GLY A 52 9.33 2.48 -30.84
C GLY A 52 10.30 3.33 -30.02
N GLU A 53 9.91 3.77 -28.82
CA GLU A 53 10.78 4.57 -27.95
C GLU A 53 11.76 3.73 -27.11
N MET A 54 11.53 2.43 -26.97
CA MET A 54 12.31 1.55 -26.09
C MET A 54 13.42 0.76 -26.80
N GLU A 55 13.31 0.58 -28.11
CA GLU A 55 14.24 -0.25 -28.89
C GLU A 55 14.91 0.60 -29.98
N ASP A 56 16.24 0.60 -29.99
CA ASP A 56 17.01 1.40 -30.95
C ASP A 56 16.75 0.94 -32.40
N GLY A 57 16.58 1.92 -33.29
CA GLY A 57 16.37 1.66 -34.72
C GLY A 57 14.94 1.21 -35.08
N ILE A 58 13.98 1.35 -34.18
CA ILE A 58 12.55 1.13 -34.45
C ILE A 58 11.80 2.46 -34.34
N SER A 59 10.97 2.77 -35.34
CA SER A 59 10.07 3.92 -35.30
C SER A 59 8.65 3.54 -34.86
N TYR A 60 7.91 4.51 -34.32
CA TYR A 60 6.47 4.36 -34.06
C TYR A 60 5.72 3.94 -35.33
N GLU A 61 6.06 4.55 -36.46
CA GLU A 61 5.43 4.33 -37.76
C GLU A 61 5.58 2.87 -38.22
N GLU A 62 6.76 2.28 -38.04
CA GLU A 62 6.99 0.86 -38.33
C GLU A 62 6.13 -0.06 -37.46
N VAL A 63 6.06 0.18 -36.15
CA VAL A 63 5.24 -0.64 -35.24
C VAL A 63 3.75 -0.46 -35.52
N ALA A 64 3.32 0.76 -35.81
CA ALA A 64 1.94 1.08 -36.16
C ALA A 64 1.52 0.46 -37.50
N ALA A 65 2.40 0.45 -38.50
CA ALA A 65 2.18 -0.24 -39.78
C ALA A 65 2.11 -1.75 -39.57
N ALA A 66 3.01 -2.32 -38.77
CA ALA A 66 2.99 -3.74 -38.44
C ALA A 66 1.68 -4.15 -37.75
N LYS A 67 1.15 -3.33 -36.82
CA LYS A 67 -0.16 -3.58 -36.17
C LYS A 67 -1.29 -3.80 -37.18
N LYS A 68 -1.32 -3.04 -38.28
CA LYS A 68 -2.39 -3.04 -39.30
C LYS A 68 -2.20 -4.09 -40.41
N ALA A 69 -1.08 -4.80 -40.45
CA ALA A 69 -0.83 -5.78 -41.50
C ALA A 69 -1.67 -7.06 -41.29
N ASP A 70 -2.52 -7.40 -42.27
CA ASP A 70 -3.31 -8.64 -42.23
C ASP A 70 -2.41 -9.89 -42.38
N GLU A 71 -1.44 -9.84 -43.31
CA GLU A 71 -0.45 -10.89 -43.54
C GLU A 71 0.98 -10.37 -43.24
N PRO A 72 1.40 -10.34 -41.96
CA PRO A 72 2.67 -9.75 -41.58
C PRO A 72 3.87 -10.62 -41.98
N ASN A 73 4.91 -10.00 -42.53
CA ASN A 73 6.24 -10.63 -42.68
C ASN A 73 6.91 -10.85 -41.31
N ASP A 74 8.06 -11.52 -41.27
CA ASP A 74 8.69 -11.89 -39.99
C ASP A 74 9.13 -10.68 -39.15
N ARG A 75 9.59 -9.60 -39.77
CA ARG A 75 9.88 -8.33 -39.06
C ARG A 75 8.59 -7.75 -38.47
N GLN A 76 7.50 -7.72 -39.22
CA GLN A 76 6.21 -7.22 -38.74
C GLN A 76 5.61 -8.10 -37.64
N LYS A 77 5.76 -9.44 -37.71
CA LYS A 77 5.37 -10.35 -36.63
C LYS A 77 6.13 -10.04 -35.35
N TRP A 78 7.44 -9.82 -35.46
CA TRP A 78 8.27 -9.44 -34.32
C TRP A 78 7.84 -8.09 -33.73
N LEU A 79 7.60 -7.07 -34.56
CA LEU A 79 7.10 -5.76 -34.11
C LEU A 79 5.71 -5.87 -33.43
N LYS A 80 4.82 -6.73 -33.93
CA LYS A 80 3.53 -7.04 -33.26
C LYS A 80 3.76 -7.64 -31.87
N GLY A 81 4.69 -8.60 -31.75
CA GLY A 81 5.09 -9.21 -30.48
C GLY A 81 5.69 -8.21 -29.49
N LEU A 82 6.51 -7.27 -29.98
CA LEU A 82 7.07 -6.19 -29.18
C LEU A 82 5.96 -5.27 -28.65
N ARG A 83 5.03 -4.82 -29.51
CA ARG A 83 3.86 -4.04 -29.09
C ARG A 83 3.04 -4.77 -28.02
N GLN A 84 2.78 -6.07 -28.21
CA GLN A 84 2.02 -6.87 -27.25
C GLN A 84 2.75 -6.99 -25.91
N SER A 85 4.08 -7.11 -25.95
CA SER A 85 4.90 -7.09 -24.73
C SER A 85 4.78 -5.75 -24.00
N MET A 86 4.80 -4.62 -24.73
CA MET A 86 4.63 -3.29 -24.12
C MET A 86 3.23 -3.07 -23.56
N LYS A 87 2.21 -3.66 -24.20
CA LYS A 87 0.86 -3.72 -23.65
C LYS A 87 0.88 -4.42 -22.29
N ALA A 88 1.40 -5.64 -22.21
CA ALA A 88 1.46 -6.40 -20.97
C ALA A 88 2.29 -5.70 -19.87
N VAL A 89 3.41 -5.05 -20.22
CA VAL A 89 4.20 -4.24 -19.27
C VAL A 89 3.38 -3.06 -18.73
N GLY A 90 2.75 -2.27 -19.61
CA GLY A 90 1.95 -1.11 -19.20
C GLY A 90 0.81 -1.49 -18.25
N PHE A 91 0.01 -2.50 -18.62
CA PHE A 91 -1.07 -3.02 -17.77
C PHE A 91 -0.52 -3.62 -16.47
N GLY A 92 0.57 -4.38 -16.54
CA GLY A 92 1.25 -4.94 -15.37
C GLY A 92 1.65 -3.85 -14.37
N ILE A 93 2.20 -2.74 -14.84
CA ILE A 93 2.55 -1.58 -13.99
C ILE A 93 1.30 -1.00 -13.34
N ILE A 94 0.23 -0.70 -14.11
CA ILE A 94 -1.02 -0.13 -13.56
C ILE A 94 -1.60 -1.02 -12.46
N TYR A 95 -1.57 -2.34 -12.67
CA TYR A 95 -2.12 -3.31 -11.74
C TYR A 95 -1.16 -3.75 -10.63
N GLY A 96 0.03 -3.14 -10.53
CA GLY A 96 1.03 -3.45 -9.51
C GLY A 96 1.62 -4.86 -9.61
N ALA A 97 1.64 -5.45 -10.81
CA ALA A 97 2.25 -6.74 -11.07
C ALA A 97 3.78 -6.63 -11.01
N GLY A 98 4.43 -7.52 -10.25
CA GLY A 98 5.88 -7.64 -10.22
C GLY A 98 6.47 -8.26 -11.50
N PRO A 99 7.80 -8.19 -11.70
CA PRO A 99 8.47 -8.64 -12.93
C PRO A 99 8.16 -10.09 -13.32
N SER A 100 8.05 -11.01 -12.35
CA SER A 100 7.73 -12.42 -12.66
C SER A 100 6.34 -12.59 -13.27
N LYS A 101 5.33 -11.86 -12.79
CA LYS A 101 3.97 -11.95 -13.32
C LYS A 101 3.84 -11.25 -14.67
N ILE A 102 4.64 -10.20 -14.89
CA ILE A 102 4.73 -9.56 -16.21
C ILE A 102 5.43 -10.49 -17.20
N ALA A 103 6.48 -11.21 -16.78
CA ALA A 103 7.20 -12.16 -17.61
C ALA A 103 6.30 -13.24 -18.22
N GLU A 104 5.30 -13.72 -17.47
CA GLU A 104 4.29 -14.69 -17.95
C GLU A 104 3.44 -14.17 -19.12
N ASN A 105 3.36 -12.85 -19.31
CA ASN A 105 2.48 -12.19 -20.28
C ASN A 105 3.24 -11.49 -21.43
N ILE A 106 4.58 -11.60 -21.45
CA ILE A 106 5.41 -11.05 -22.53
C ILE A 106 6.10 -12.18 -23.29
N THR A 107 6.40 -11.95 -24.56
CA THR A 107 7.18 -12.91 -25.34
C THR A 107 8.66 -12.71 -25.05
N ILE A 108 9.33 -13.78 -24.61
CA ILE A 108 10.77 -13.78 -24.28
C ILE A 108 11.44 -14.89 -25.09
N ASN A 109 12.51 -14.56 -25.81
CA ASN A 109 13.31 -15.55 -26.53
C ASN A 109 14.02 -16.47 -25.52
N GLU A 110 14.22 -17.72 -25.91
CA GLU A 110 15.01 -18.65 -25.11
C GLU A 110 16.41 -18.11 -24.83
N GLU A 111 17.11 -17.69 -25.89
CA GLU A 111 18.49 -17.19 -25.84
C GLU A 111 18.63 -15.93 -24.97
N ASP A 112 17.70 -14.98 -25.08
CA ASP A 112 17.78 -13.72 -24.33
C ASP A 112 17.65 -13.93 -22.82
N ALA A 113 16.80 -14.86 -22.38
CA ALA A 113 16.66 -15.12 -20.96
C ALA A 113 17.87 -15.89 -20.40
N TRP A 114 18.49 -16.77 -21.19
CA TRP A 114 19.74 -17.41 -20.80
C TRP A 114 20.90 -16.41 -20.75
N ARG A 115 21.01 -15.50 -21.72
CA ARG A 115 21.97 -14.39 -21.67
C ARG A 115 21.79 -13.54 -20.41
N ALA A 116 20.54 -13.20 -20.06
CA ALA A 116 20.24 -12.46 -18.83
C ALA A 116 20.62 -13.21 -17.54
N VAL A 117 20.61 -14.55 -17.57
CA VAL A 117 21.11 -15.39 -16.48
C VAL A 117 22.64 -15.36 -16.43
N GLU A 118 23.32 -15.46 -17.57
CA GLU A 118 24.78 -15.44 -17.68
C GLU A 118 25.39 -14.10 -17.25
N GLU A 119 24.70 -12.99 -17.51
CA GLU A 119 25.12 -11.64 -17.11
C GLU A 119 24.87 -11.34 -15.62
N MET A 120 24.12 -12.20 -14.91
CA MET A 120 23.74 -11.99 -13.52
C MET A 120 24.87 -12.38 -12.55
N ASP A 121 25.00 -11.65 -11.45
CA ASP A 121 25.93 -12.00 -10.37
C ASP A 121 25.60 -13.40 -9.80
N ALA A 122 26.62 -14.21 -9.55
CA ALA A 122 26.46 -15.61 -9.16
C ALA A 122 25.76 -15.78 -7.79
N GLU A 123 26.00 -14.85 -6.84
CA GLU A 123 25.33 -14.87 -5.54
C GLU A 123 23.87 -14.47 -5.70
N GLU A 124 23.59 -13.42 -6.48
CA GLU A 124 22.22 -13.00 -6.81
C GLU A 124 21.43 -14.13 -7.49
N LEU A 125 22.02 -14.73 -8.53
CA LEU A 125 21.42 -15.82 -9.29
C LEU A 125 21.11 -17.02 -8.39
N GLY A 126 22.07 -17.44 -7.55
CA GLY A 126 21.89 -18.53 -6.61
C GLY A 126 20.73 -18.28 -5.64
N ASN A 127 20.61 -17.05 -5.13
CA ASN A 127 19.51 -16.66 -4.25
C ASN A 127 18.15 -16.66 -4.96
N GLN A 128 18.09 -16.19 -6.20
CA GLN A 128 16.84 -16.17 -6.98
C GLN A 128 16.38 -17.59 -7.38
N ILE A 129 17.30 -18.47 -7.80
CA ILE A 129 17.00 -19.89 -8.09
C ILE A 129 16.45 -20.59 -6.84
N ALA A 130 17.16 -20.46 -5.71
CA ALA A 130 16.76 -21.07 -4.45
C ALA A 130 15.37 -20.60 -3.99
N ARG A 131 14.99 -19.37 -4.36
CA ARG A 131 13.65 -18.82 -4.11
C ARG A 131 12.61 -19.42 -5.04
N LYS A 132 12.85 -19.47 -6.36
CA LYS A 132 11.91 -20.08 -7.33
C LYS A 132 11.62 -21.54 -7.00
N MET A 133 12.64 -22.30 -6.64
CA MET A 133 12.48 -23.70 -6.23
C MET A 133 11.80 -23.85 -4.86
N ARG A 134 11.89 -22.84 -3.99
CA ARG A 134 11.14 -22.83 -2.72
C ARG A 134 9.65 -22.57 -2.96
N ASP A 135 9.34 -21.66 -3.88
CA ASP A 135 7.97 -21.30 -4.25
C ASP A 135 7.29 -22.41 -5.07
N ASN A 136 8.07 -23.15 -5.87
CA ASN A 136 7.63 -24.35 -6.59
C ASN A 136 8.71 -25.45 -6.53
N PRO A 137 8.61 -26.40 -5.55
CA PRO A 137 9.58 -27.48 -5.37
C PRO A 137 9.67 -28.49 -6.51
N LEU A 138 8.75 -28.44 -7.49
CA LEU A 138 8.77 -29.32 -8.66
C LEU A 138 9.66 -28.80 -9.80
N LEU A 139 10.15 -27.56 -9.70
CA LEU A 139 11.03 -26.99 -10.72
C LEU A 139 12.40 -27.68 -10.69
N SER A 140 12.93 -28.01 -11.87
CA SER A 140 14.36 -28.28 -12.02
C SER A 140 15.18 -26.99 -11.84
N VAL A 141 16.49 -27.13 -11.63
CA VAL A 141 17.41 -25.98 -11.56
C VAL A 141 17.34 -25.16 -12.86
N ASP A 142 17.35 -25.83 -14.01
CA ASP A 142 17.26 -25.17 -15.32
C ASP A 142 15.94 -24.43 -15.50
N GLN A 143 14.81 -25.01 -15.06
CA GLN A 143 13.51 -24.33 -15.10
C GLN A 143 13.48 -23.13 -14.16
N ALA A 144 14.10 -23.23 -12.98
CA ALA A 144 14.20 -22.11 -12.05
C ALA A 144 15.11 -21.00 -12.62
N GLN A 145 16.24 -21.34 -13.22
CA GLN A 145 17.11 -20.40 -13.94
C GLN A 145 16.37 -19.70 -15.07
N ARG A 146 15.60 -20.46 -15.86
CA ARG A 146 14.76 -19.91 -16.93
C ARG A 146 13.82 -18.83 -16.40
N LEU A 147 13.07 -19.12 -15.35
CA LEU A 147 12.13 -18.18 -14.74
C LEU A 147 12.82 -16.95 -14.13
N VAL A 148 14.07 -17.09 -13.68
CA VAL A 148 14.90 -15.96 -13.22
C VAL A 148 15.28 -15.07 -14.40
N GLY A 149 15.76 -15.66 -15.50
CA GLY A 149 16.06 -14.93 -16.75
C GLY A 149 14.83 -14.20 -17.29
N ASP A 150 13.69 -14.87 -17.35
CA ASP A 150 12.42 -14.29 -17.82
C ASP A 150 12.02 -13.07 -16.97
N ALA A 151 12.13 -13.19 -15.64
CA ALA A 151 11.86 -12.09 -14.72
C ALA A 151 12.87 -10.94 -14.84
N ALA A 152 14.13 -11.21 -15.18
CA ALA A 152 15.16 -10.19 -15.42
C ALA A 152 14.86 -9.40 -16.69
N ILE A 153 14.49 -10.07 -17.79
CA ILE A 153 14.07 -9.43 -19.04
C ILE A 153 12.83 -8.55 -18.81
N ALA A 154 11.83 -9.06 -18.08
CA ALA A 154 10.65 -8.27 -17.72
C ALA A 154 11.02 -7.03 -16.89
N ARG A 155 11.95 -7.16 -15.94
CA ARG A 155 12.46 -6.03 -15.13
C ARG A 155 13.12 -4.97 -16.01
N GLY A 156 13.99 -5.37 -16.95
CA GLY A 156 14.62 -4.46 -17.89
C GLY A 156 13.60 -3.69 -18.75
N LYS A 157 12.52 -4.36 -19.19
CA LYS A 157 11.42 -3.71 -19.92
C LYS A 157 10.62 -2.74 -19.04
N ILE A 158 10.38 -3.05 -17.77
CA ILE A 158 9.74 -2.12 -16.82
C ILE A 158 10.61 -0.88 -16.62
N GLU A 159 11.92 -1.05 -16.42
CA GLU A 159 12.85 0.06 -16.26
C GLU A 159 12.92 0.93 -17.52
N ALA A 160 12.96 0.32 -18.69
CA ALA A 160 12.91 1.05 -19.95
C ALA A 160 11.56 1.79 -20.14
N TYR A 161 10.44 1.21 -19.72
CA TYR A 161 9.12 1.89 -19.74
C TYR A 161 9.15 3.15 -18.88
N PHE A 162 9.75 3.07 -17.69
CA PHE A 162 9.94 4.21 -16.80
C PHE A 162 10.96 5.23 -17.32
N ARG A 163 11.94 4.84 -18.14
CA ARG A 163 12.80 5.80 -18.84
C ARG A 163 12.03 6.59 -19.89
N VAL A 164 11.10 5.94 -20.60
CA VAL A 164 10.22 6.62 -21.57
C VAL A 164 9.22 7.54 -20.86
N PHE A 165 8.63 7.08 -19.74
CA PHE A 165 7.64 7.83 -18.96
C PHE A 165 8.09 8.02 -17.49
N PRO A 166 9.05 8.91 -17.22
CA PRO A 166 9.65 9.07 -15.90
C PRO A 166 8.66 9.54 -14.82
N ARG A 167 7.60 10.26 -15.20
CA ARG A 167 6.58 10.66 -14.23
C ARG A 167 5.62 9.54 -13.89
N VAL A 168 5.48 8.51 -14.74
CA VAL A 168 4.76 7.29 -14.37
C VAL A 168 5.49 6.59 -13.22
N LYS A 169 6.81 6.44 -13.29
CA LYS A 169 7.60 5.91 -12.17
C LYS A 169 7.40 6.72 -10.90
N SER A 170 7.50 8.05 -11.01
CA SER A 170 7.31 8.96 -9.86
C SER A 170 5.91 8.82 -9.26
N PHE A 171 4.88 8.68 -10.09
CA PHE A 171 3.52 8.45 -9.66
C PHE A 171 3.35 7.09 -8.96
N MET A 172 3.91 6.02 -9.54
CA MET A 172 3.86 4.67 -8.97
C MET A 172 4.65 4.57 -7.66
N ASP A 173 5.78 5.26 -7.56
CA ASP A 173 6.64 5.35 -6.38
C ASP A 173 6.10 6.33 -5.32
N GLY A 174 5.02 7.06 -5.62
CA GLY A 174 4.43 8.07 -4.71
C GLY A 174 5.29 9.32 -4.50
N THR A 175 6.23 9.61 -5.41
CA THR A 175 7.10 10.79 -5.36
C THR A 175 6.32 12.03 -5.82
N PRO A 176 6.22 13.11 -5.02
CA PRO A 176 5.45 14.30 -5.38
C PRO A 176 6.16 15.09 -6.50
N GLY A 177 5.87 14.74 -7.75
CA GLY A 177 6.33 15.49 -8.93
C GLY A 177 5.21 16.35 -9.48
N ASN A 178 5.18 17.65 -9.13
CA ASN A 178 4.38 18.70 -9.80
C ASN A 178 2.95 18.36 -10.25
N CYS A 179 2.25 17.46 -9.55
CA CYS A 179 0.80 17.38 -9.63
C CYS A 179 0.25 18.65 -8.99
N LYS A 180 0.07 19.69 -9.81
CA LYS A 180 -0.79 20.82 -9.46
C LYS A 180 -2.18 20.23 -9.27
N PHE A 181 -2.54 19.92 -8.03
CA PHE A 181 -3.93 19.82 -7.65
C PHE A 181 -4.56 21.16 -8.02
N ARG A 182 -5.38 21.18 -9.07
CA ARG A 182 -6.28 22.29 -9.30
C ARG A 182 -7.32 22.20 -8.17
N MET A 183 -7.08 22.89 -7.06
CA MET A 183 -8.19 23.40 -6.28
C MET A 183 -8.86 24.44 -7.18
N GLN A 184 -9.90 24.03 -7.93
CA GLN A 184 -10.85 25.00 -8.44
C GLN A 184 -11.63 25.53 -7.23
N ASN A 185 -11.15 26.63 -6.68
CA ASN A 185 -11.85 27.37 -5.62
C ASN A 185 -12.99 28.26 -6.17
N ASP A 186 -13.29 28.23 -7.47
CA ASP A 186 -14.09 29.29 -8.12
C ASP A 186 -15.38 28.83 -8.82
N LEU A 187 -15.96 27.66 -8.49
CA LEU A 187 -17.26 27.26 -9.05
C LEU A 187 -18.45 27.27 -8.08
N LEU A 188 -18.28 27.75 -6.85
CA LEU A 188 -19.41 28.13 -6.00
C LEU A 188 -19.69 29.63 -6.11
N GLY A 189 -19.96 30.07 -7.33
CA GLY A 189 -20.64 31.34 -7.55
C GLY A 189 -22.09 31.20 -7.07
N ASN A 190 -22.37 31.58 -5.82
CA ASN A 190 -23.66 32.05 -5.30
C ASN A 190 -24.97 31.37 -5.76
N GLN A 191 -24.97 30.12 -6.21
CA GLN A 191 -26.18 29.34 -6.38
C GLN A 191 -26.41 28.53 -5.10
N GLN A 192 -27.17 29.13 -4.19
CA GLN A 192 -27.85 28.39 -3.13
C GLN A 192 -28.59 27.21 -3.76
N PHE A 193 -28.18 25.99 -3.42
CA PHE A 193 -28.96 24.80 -3.71
C PHE A 193 -30.29 24.93 -2.94
N ARG A 194 -31.36 25.35 -3.61
CA ARG A 194 -32.73 25.28 -3.09
C ARG A 194 -33.41 24.09 -3.78
N PRO A 195 -33.84 23.06 -3.04
CA PRO A 195 -34.64 22.00 -3.63
C PRO A 195 -35.94 22.59 -4.18
N ASP A 196 -36.42 22.07 -5.31
CA ASP A 196 -37.72 22.40 -5.86
C ASP A 196 -38.82 21.93 -4.91
N ASN A 197 -39.68 22.86 -4.48
CA ASN A 197 -40.74 22.65 -3.48
C ASN A 197 -42.11 22.37 -4.13
N SER A 198 -42.16 21.97 -5.41
CA SER A 198 -43.42 21.74 -6.13
C SER A 198 -44.14 20.44 -5.78
N ASP A 199 -43.52 19.53 -5.02
CA ASP A 199 -44.13 18.25 -4.59
C ASP A 199 -44.67 18.36 -3.13
N PRO A 200 -46.00 18.27 -2.91
CA PRO A 200 -46.62 18.40 -1.59
C PRO A 200 -46.16 17.36 -0.55
N GLU A 201 -45.56 16.23 -0.95
CA GLU A 201 -45.01 15.24 0.00
C GLU A 201 -43.60 15.59 0.51
N THR A 202 -42.97 16.64 -0.04
CA THR A 202 -41.58 17.06 0.28
C THR A 202 -41.47 18.37 1.04
N SER A 203 -42.59 19.00 1.44
CA SER A 203 -42.55 20.24 2.21
C SER A 203 -42.09 19.99 3.65
N TYR A 204 -40.78 19.94 3.87
CA TYR A 204 -40.18 19.87 5.20
C TYR A 204 -39.45 21.17 5.51
N ASN A 205 -39.74 21.76 6.67
CA ASN A 205 -39.03 22.93 7.18
C ASN A 205 -37.58 22.51 7.53
N TRP A 206 -36.62 23.16 6.88
CA TRP A 206 -35.19 22.99 7.10
C TRP A 206 -34.67 24.15 7.94
N ASP A 207 -33.97 23.86 9.04
CA ASP A 207 -33.23 24.87 9.79
C ASP A 207 -31.75 24.84 9.38
N ILE A 208 -31.22 26.03 9.09
CA ILE A 208 -29.79 26.25 8.85
C ILE A 208 -29.13 26.49 10.22
N VAL A 209 -28.22 25.62 10.60
CA VAL A 209 -27.41 25.80 11.82
C VAL A 209 -25.98 26.06 11.42
N GLN A 210 -25.38 27.14 11.92
CA GLN A 210 -23.96 27.43 11.76
C GLN A 210 -23.16 26.76 12.87
N ASP A 211 -22.10 26.04 12.49
CA ASP A 211 -21.11 25.59 13.47
C ASP A 211 -20.23 26.75 13.98
N ARG A 212 -19.30 26.44 14.89
CA ARG A 212 -18.42 27.45 15.53
C ARG A 212 -17.40 28.08 14.58
N GLU A 213 -17.26 27.55 13.36
CA GLU A 213 -16.35 28.03 12.32
C GLU A 213 -17.11 28.66 11.13
N GLY A 214 -18.45 28.70 11.20
CA GLY A 214 -19.33 29.38 10.25
C GLY A 214 -19.87 28.51 9.11
N ALA A 215 -19.64 27.20 9.13
CA ALA A 215 -20.17 26.29 8.12
C ALA A 215 -21.68 26.07 8.33
N GLN A 216 -22.47 26.24 7.25
CA GLN A 216 -23.92 26.08 7.27
C GLN A 216 -24.29 24.59 7.11
N LEU A 217 -24.97 24.03 8.10
CA LEU A 217 -25.50 22.65 8.11
C LEU A 217 -27.03 22.67 8.01
N LEU A 218 -27.59 21.77 7.19
CA LEU A 218 -29.04 21.55 7.07
C LEU A 218 -29.46 20.40 7.98
N THR A 219 -30.42 20.62 8.88
CA THR A 219 -30.92 19.57 9.79
C THR A 219 -32.45 19.49 9.79
N ARG A 220 -33.01 18.29 10.04
CA ARG A 220 -34.45 18.04 10.21
C ARG A 220 -34.74 17.71 11.68
N THR A 221 -35.74 18.36 12.28
CA THR A 221 -36.13 18.09 13.67
C THR A 221 -36.82 16.73 13.81
N GLY A 222 -36.23 15.85 14.62
CA GLY A 222 -36.86 14.65 15.16
C GLY A 222 -36.77 13.39 14.28
N HIS A 223 -35.97 12.43 14.73
CA HIS A 223 -35.85 11.05 14.23
C HIS A 223 -35.30 10.88 12.80
N SER A 224 -33.98 10.60 12.66
CA SER A 224 -33.35 9.61 11.75
C SER A 224 -31.93 10.00 11.30
N LYS A 225 -31.03 8.99 11.33
CA LYS A 225 -29.70 8.78 10.73
C LYS A 225 -28.88 10.01 10.22
N PRO A 226 -27.61 10.19 10.64
CA PRO A 226 -26.71 11.14 10.00
C PRO A 226 -26.25 10.61 8.63
N PHE A 227 -26.46 11.42 7.59
CA PHE A 227 -25.97 11.17 6.23
C PHE A 227 -24.51 11.58 6.10
N GLY A 228 -23.59 10.62 6.08
CA GLY A 228 -22.22 10.81 5.58
C GLY A 228 -22.09 10.41 4.11
N PHE A 229 -20.99 10.79 3.46
CA PHE A 229 -20.70 10.41 2.07
C PHE A 229 -19.23 10.06 1.84
N VAL A 230 -18.96 9.17 0.88
CA VAL A 230 -17.63 8.96 0.29
C VAL A 230 -17.60 9.66 -1.06
N GLN A 231 -16.59 10.49 -1.29
CA GLN A 231 -16.41 11.15 -2.59
C GLN A 231 -15.49 10.29 -3.45
N THR A 232 -15.97 9.82 -4.61
CA THR A 232 -15.13 9.11 -5.57
C THR A 232 -14.11 10.05 -6.19
N TYR A 233 -13.15 9.48 -6.89
CA TYR A 233 -12.05 10.22 -7.51
C TYR A 233 -12.50 11.33 -8.48
N LEU A 234 -13.70 11.19 -9.07
CA LEU A 234 -14.32 12.17 -9.97
C LEU A 234 -15.39 13.02 -9.28
N GLY A 235 -15.26 13.21 -7.96
CA GLY A 235 -16.07 14.16 -7.22
C GLY A 235 -17.47 13.67 -6.83
N ARG A 236 -17.86 12.44 -7.16
CA ARG A 236 -19.20 11.89 -6.87
C ARG A 236 -19.33 11.50 -5.41
N TYR A 237 -20.30 12.10 -4.73
CA TYR A 237 -20.68 11.70 -3.37
C TYR A 237 -21.53 10.43 -3.40
N ARG A 238 -21.19 9.46 -2.56
CA ARG A 238 -21.95 8.22 -2.34
C ARG A 238 -22.40 8.19 -0.89
N ARG A 239 -23.71 8.07 -0.67
CA ARG A 239 -24.28 8.15 0.66
C ARG A 239 -24.00 6.84 1.41
N LEU A 240 -23.73 6.94 2.70
CA LEU A 240 -23.51 5.75 3.55
C LEU A 240 -24.72 4.80 3.58
N GLU A 241 -25.93 5.26 3.23
CA GLU A 241 -27.14 4.42 3.11
C GLU A 241 -27.07 3.39 1.98
N ASP A 242 -26.30 3.65 0.90
CA ASP A 242 -26.09 2.72 -0.21
C ASP A 242 -25.18 1.54 0.20
N ILE A 243 -24.34 1.76 1.21
CA ILE A 243 -23.45 0.73 1.80
C ILE A 243 -24.27 -0.23 2.70
N ASP A 244 -25.32 0.27 3.35
CA ASP A 244 -26.23 -0.51 4.19
C ASP A 244 -27.44 -1.08 3.41
N HIS A 245 -27.38 -1.07 2.07
CA HIS A 245 -28.51 -1.45 1.23
C HIS A 245 -28.85 -2.94 1.37
N ARG A 246 -30.15 -3.27 1.48
CA ARG A 246 -30.62 -4.66 1.69
C ARG A 246 -30.36 -5.58 0.49
N GLN A 247 -30.19 -5.01 -0.70
CA GLN A 247 -29.92 -5.74 -1.93
C GLN A 247 -28.42 -5.96 -2.12
N TYR A 248 -28.01 -7.23 -2.10
CA TYR A 248 -26.61 -7.69 -2.12
C TYR A 248 -25.77 -7.13 -3.28
N ALA A 249 -26.37 -6.90 -4.45
CA ALA A 249 -25.65 -6.36 -5.61
C ALA A 249 -25.21 -4.90 -5.41
N TYR A 250 -26.08 -4.05 -4.82
CA TYR A 250 -25.79 -2.65 -4.53
C TYR A 250 -24.80 -2.52 -3.37
N ARG A 251 -25.06 -3.27 -2.29
CA ARG A 251 -24.17 -3.35 -1.13
C ARG A 251 -22.78 -3.87 -1.51
N GLY A 252 -22.69 -4.99 -2.23
CA GLY A 252 -21.42 -5.54 -2.68
C GLY A 252 -20.67 -4.64 -3.67
N HIS A 253 -21.38 -3.82 -4.46
CA HIS A 253 -20.77 -2.82 -5.34
C HIS A 253 -20.24 -1.60 -4.57
N ALA A 254 -20.98 -1.15 -3.56
CA ALA A 254 -20.56 -0.07 -2.67
C ALA A 254 -19.40 -0.50 -1.74
N GLU A 255 -19.44 -1.72 -1.20
CA GLU A 255 -18.42 -2.32 -0.32
C GLU A 255 -17.08 -2.55 -1.04
N ARG A 256 -17.09 -2.90 -2.33
CA ARG A 256 -15.85 -3.06 -3.12
C ARG A 256 -15.08 -1.75 -3.32
N GLU A 257 -15.76 -0.61 -3.25
CA GLU A 257 -15.19 0.73 -3.49
C GLU A 257 -15.08 1.58 -2.21
N ALA A 258 -15.68 1.13 -1.09
CA ALA A 258 -15.65 1.82 0.19
C ALA A 258 -14.54 1.26 1.11
N VAL A 259 -13.43 1.99 1.18
CA VAL A 259 -12.67 2.24 2.41
C VAL A 259 -12.33 1.01 3.30
N ASN A 260 -11.15 0.42 3.07
CA ASN A 260 -10.51 -0.49 4.02
C ASN A 260 -9.77 0.31 5.08
N CYS A 261 -9.95 0.06 6.38
CA CYS A 261 -9.26 0.85 7.41
C CYS A 261 -9.10 0.19 8.78
N PHE A 262 -8.21 0.80 9.56
CA PHE A 262 -7.92 0.56 10.98
C PHE A 262 -8.70 1.50 11.90
N ASP A 263 -8.83 1.12 13.17
CA ASP A 263 -9.33 2.01 14.22
C ASP A 263 -8.35 3.14 14.57
N ALA A 264 -8.83 4.18 15.24
CA ALA A 264 -8.05 5.36 15.64
C ALA A 264 -6.82 5.03 16.51
N GLU A 265 -6.86 3.90 17.22
CA GLU A 265 -5.77 3.46 18.11
C GLU A 265 -4.65 2.72 17.37
N THR A 266 -4.82 2.42 16.09
CA THR A 266 -3.75 1.83 15.28
C THR A 266 -2.72 2.90 14.90
N GLU A 267 -1.44 2.54 15.02
CA GLU A 267 -0.30 3.39 14.72
C GLU A 267 0.47 2.86 13.50
N ALA A 268 0.98 3.75 12.66
CA ALA A 268 1.96 3.41 11.63
C ALA A 268 3.39 3.64 12.14
N LEU A 269 4.32 2.83 11.63
CA LEU A 269 5.74 3.07 11.81
C LEU A 269 6.23 4.10 10.78
N THR A 270 6.61 5.28 11.26
CA THR A 270 7.15 6.38 10.45
C THR A 270 8.62 6.67 10.82
N GLN A 271 9.31 7.50 10.05
CA GLN A 271 10.65 7.97 10.43
C GLN A 271 10.67 8.79 11.73
N ARG A 272 9.53 9.35 12.17
CA ARG A 272 9.38 10.02 13.48
C ARG A 272 9.08 9.04 14.63
N GLY A 273 9.00 7.74 14.34
CA GLY A 273 8.57 6.71 15.29
C GLY A 273 7.15 6.23 15.03
N TRP A 274 6.50 5.71 16.07
CA TRP A 274 5.12 5.23 16.00
C TRP A 274 4.16 6.41 16.09
N VAL A 275 3.28 6.54 15.11
CA VAL A 275 2.36 7.68 14.99
C VAL A 275 0.94 7.16 14.77
N LYS A 276 -0.01 7.62 15.59
CA LYS A 276 -1.44 7.29 15.40
C LYS A 276 -1.95 7.87 14.10
N GLY A 277 -2.95 7.23 13.50
CA GLY A 277 -3.54 7.66 12.23
C GLY A 277 -3.81 9.16 12.14
N PHE A 278 -4.63 9.67 13.04
CA PHE A 278 -5.05 11.08 13.06
C PHE A 278 -3.94 12.07 13.45
N GLU A 279 -2.74 11.59 13.79
CA GLU A 279 -1.56 12.40 14.12
C GLU A 279 -0.50 12.39 12.99
N LEU A 280 -0.79 11.72 11.88
CA LEU A 280 0.11 11.63 10.73
C LEU A 280 0.25 12.97 10.00
N LEU A 281 1.49 13.32 9.68
CA LEU A 281 1.81 14.51 8.89
C LEU A 281 1.94 14.19 7.39
N PRO A 282 1.72 15.18 6.50
CA PRO A 282 1.83 14.98 5.05
C PRO A 282 3.17 14.40 4.57
N ASN A 283 4.26 14.71 5.27
CA ASN A 283 5.62 14.29 4.91
C ASN A 283 6.11 13.07 5.70
N ASP A 284 5.25 12.43 6.50
CA ASP A 284 5.64 11.21 7.21
C ASP A 284 5.96 10.10 6.21
N MET A 285 7.20 9.60 6.27
CA MET A 285 7.63 8.42 5.52
C MET A 285 7.32 7.16 6.32
N PHE A 286 6.61 6.23 5.71
CA PHE A 286 6.16 4.97 6.28
C PHE A 286 7.18 3.86 6.01
N LEU A 287 7.39 2.97 6.98
CA LEU A 287 8.14 1.75 6.75
C LEU A 287 7.25 0.76 6.00
N THR A 288 7.49 0.64 4.69
CA THR A 288 6.76 -0.26 3.80
C THR A 288 7.45 -1.62 3.69
N LYS A 289 6.69 -2.66 3.36
CA LYS A 289 7.23 -4.00 3.08
C LYS A 289 6.91 -4.41 1.66
N ASN A 290 7.93 -4.81 0.90
CA ASN A 290 7.71 -5.48 -0.37
C ASN A 290 7.17 -6.91 -0.11
N ALA A 291 6.04 -7.25 -0.73
CA ALA A 291 5.38 -8.55 -0.55
C ALA A 291 6.25 -9.71 -1.03
N ASP A 292 6.96 -9.50 -2.14
CA ASP A 292 7.80 -10.49 -2.79
C ASP A 292 9.12 -10.68 -2.04
N THR A 293 9.94 -9.63 -1.94
CA THR A 293 11.29 -9.75 -1.38
C THR A 293 11.29 -9.85 0.14
N GLY A 294 10.22 -9.42 0.80
CA GLY A 294 10.18 -9.27 2.25
C GLY A 294 10.96 -8.06 2.78
N GLU A 295 11.57 -7.29 1.89
CA GLU A 295 12.39 -6.14 2.21
C GLU A 295 11.55 -4.96 2.72
N LEU A 296 12.08 -4.25 3.71
CA LEU A 296 11.49 -3.05 4.27
C LEU A 296 12.15 -1.80 3.66
N LYS A 297 11.34 -0.83 3.23
CA LYS A 297 11.80 0.46 2.69
C LYS A 297 10.96 1.62 3.16
N TRP A 298 11.59 2.77 3.40
CA TRP A 298 10.91 4.02 3.68
C TRP A 298 10.29 4.60 2.41
N ASN A 299 8.99 4.85 2.42
CA ASN A 299 8.29 5.52 1.31
C ASN A 299 7.29 6.55 1.84
N LEU A 300 7.02 7.58 1.06
CA LEU A 300 5.90 8.47 1.32
C LEU A 300 4.57 7.73 1.11
N ALA A 301 3.55 8.12 1.86
CA ALA A 301 2.20 7.71 1.53
C ALA A 301 1.75 8.39 0.23
N VAL A 302 1.15 7.60 -0.66
CA VAL A 302 0.45 8.10 -1.86
C VAL A 302 -0.83 8.82 -1.44
N ARG A 303 -1.58 8.26 -0.48
CA ARG A 303 -2.80 8.85 0.09
C ARG A 303 -2.96 8.45 1.55
N ARG A 304 -3.66 9.29 2.32
CA ARG A 304 -4.09 9.04 3.70
C ARG A 304 -5.58 9.30 3.79
N TRP A 305 -6.31 8.46 4.50
CA TRP A 305 -7.76 8.52 4.61
C TRP A 305 -8.13 8.61 6.08
N PHE A 306 -8.99 9.56 6.43
CA PHE A 306 -9.40 9.83 7.79
C PHE A 306 -10.92 9.96 7.83
N TYR A 307 -11.56 9.14 8.66
CA TYR A 307 -12.99 9.11 8.89
C TYR A 307 -13.23 9.27 10.39
N PRO A 308 -13.32 10.50 10.91
CA PRO A 308 -13.39 10.75 12.35
C PRO A 308 -14.65 10.15 13.01
N ASP A 309 -15.74 9.98 12.24
CA ASP A 309 -17.06 9.58 12.74
C ASP A 309 -17.59 8.31 12.05
N TYR A 310 -16.76 7.27 11.93
CA TYR A 310 -17.20 5.98 11.38
C TYR A 310 -18.15 5.28 12.35
N ARG A 311 -19.28 4.80 11.82
CA ARG A 311 -20.23 3.93 12.53
C ARG A 311 -20.46 2.70 11.68
N GLY A 312 -20.10 1.53 12.20
CA GLY A 312 -20.26 0.29 11.46
C GLY A 312 -19.53 -0.89 12.08
N PRO A 313 -19.63 -2.06 11.44
CA PRO A 313 -18.97 -3.26 11.92
C PRO A 313 -17.45 -3.16 11.77
N MET A 314 -16.71 -3.60 12.77
CA MET A 314 -15.28 -3.85 12.68
C MET A 314 -14.96 -5.28 13.09
N VAL A 315 -14.00 -5.88 12.39
CA VAL A 315 -13.47 -7.20 12.66
C VAL A 315 -12.23 -7.06 13.51
N ARG A 316 -12.30 -7.58 14.74
CA ARG A 316 -11.14 -7.77 15.60
C ARG A 316 -10.43 -9.06 15.18
N LEU A 317 -9.13 -8.99 14.92
CA LEU A 317 -8.29 -10.18 14.71
C LEU A 317 -7.18 -10.19 15.74
N GLY A 318 -6.88 -11.34 16.31
CA GLY A 318 -5.85 -11.41 17.34
C GLY A 318 -5.74 -12.77 17.97
N ASN A 319 -4.66 -12.92 18.75
CA ASN A 319 -4.44 -14.08 19.60
C ASN A 319 -4.08 -13.67 21.05
N GLY A 320 -4.26 -12.38 21.38
CA GLY A 320 -3.96 -11.76 22.68
C GLY A 320 -2.47 -11.69 23.02
N ARG A 321 -1.58 -12.32 22.25
CA ARG A 321 -0.14 -12.44 22.54
C ARG A 321 0.74 -11.70 21.54
N SER A 322 0.79 -12.19 20.30
CA SER A 322 1.71 -11.69 19.28
C SER A 322 1.06 -10.73 18.29
N PHE A 323 -0.27 -10.79 18.14
CA PHE A 323 -1.00 -10.06 17.13
C PHE A 323 -2.37 -9.64 17.67
N GLU A 324 -2.75 -8.41 17.36
CA GLU A 324 -4.04 -7.81 17.67
C GLU A 324 -4.30 -6.64 16.72
N THR A 325 -5.52 -6.54 16.22
CA THR A 325 -5.97 -5.47 15.32
C THR A 325 -7.48 -5.27 15.45
N LEU A 326 -7.96 -4.12 15.01
CA LEU A 326 -9.37 -3.83 14.79
C LEU A 326 -9.50 -3.11 13.45
N THR A 327 -10.20 -3.72 12.50
CA THR A 327 -10.27 -3.23 11.10
C THR A 327 -11.66 -3.39 10.52
N THR A 328 -11.99 -2.64 9.48
CA THR A 328 -13.24 -2.89 8.72
C THR A 328 -13.24 -4.30 8.10
N PRO A 329 -14.41 -4.91 7.82
CA PRO A 329 -14.53 -6.25 7.23
C PRO A 329 -13.72 -6.45 5.96
N GLU A 330 -13.68 -5.44 5.09
CA GLU A 330 -13.03 -5.49 3.79
C GLU A 330 -11.49 -5.33 3.87
N HIS A 331 -10.94 -5.06 5.06
CA HIS A 331 -9.54 -4.72 5.23
C HIS A 331 -8.58 -5.83 4.81
N ARG A 332 -7.54 -5.47 4.03
CA ARG A 332 -6.66 -6.44 3.38
C ARG A 332 -5.39 -6.72 4.17
N TRP A 333 -5.07 -8.01 4.26
CA TRP A 333 -3.95 -8.56 4.98
C TRP A 333 -2.99 -9.26 4.04
N LEU A 334 -1.68 -9.02 4.23
CA LEU A 334 -0.64 -9.89 3.66
C LEU A 334 -0.54 -11.15 4.52
N VAL A 335 -0.86 -12.30 3.93
CA VAL A 335 -0.76 -13.59 4.61
C VAL A 335 0.08 -14.59 3.84
N THR A 336 0.81 -15.42 4.58
CA THR A 336 1.37 -16.67 4.05
C THR A 336 0.41 -17.81 4.36
N ASP A 337 -0.04 -18.55 3.36
CA ASP A 337 -0.70 -19.84 3.58
C ASP A 337 0.35 -20.85 4.07
N LYS A 338 0.13 -21.43 5.25
CA LYS A 338 1.08 -22.39 5.83
C LYS A 338 1.12 -23.73 5.10
N LYS A 339 0.07 -24.10 4.37
CA LYS A 339 -0.02 -25.34 3.59
C LYS A 339 0.77 -25.22 2.29
N THR A 340 0.46 -24.20 1.49
CA THR A 340 1.11 -23.98 0.19
C THR A 340 2.42 -23.20 0.27
N LYS A 341 2.69 -22.53 1.41
CA LYS A 341 3.80 -21.57 1.59
C LYS A 341 3.74 -20.34 0.70
N THR A 342 2.62 -20.10 0.03
CA THR A 342 2.44 -18.95 -0.86
C THR A 342 1.91 -17.74 -0.11
N THR A 343 2.40 -16.56 -0.51
CA THR A 343 1.89 -15.27 -0.03
C THR A 343 0.67 -14.86 -0.85
N ARG A 344 -0.36 -14.35 -0.18
CA ARG A 344 -1.57 -13.81 -0.82
C ARG A 344 -2.24 -12.75 0.03
N GLU A 345 -3.19 -12.06 -0.56
CA GLU A 345 -4.06 -11.13 0.15
C GLU A 345 -5.32 -11.84 0.67
N MET A 346 -5.79 -11.40 1.84
CA MET A 346 -7.08 -11.80 2.42
C MET A 346 -7.77 -10.62 3.08
N LYS A 347 -9.10 -10.58 3.03
CA LYS A 347 -9.93 -9.62 3.76
C LYS A 347 -10.15 -10.05 5.22
N SER A 348 -10.40 -9.10 6.11
CA SER A 348 -10.68 -9.39 7.53
C SER A 348 -11.88 -10.34 7.71
N GLU A 349 -12.98 -10.12 6.96
CA GLU A 349 -14.16 -10.99 7.02
C GLU A 349 -13.87 -12.44 6.61
N GLN A 350 -12.92 -12.68 5.71
CA GLN A 350 -12.58 -14.01 5.22
C GLN A 350 -11.93 -14.87 6.32
N PHE A 351 -11.32 -14.25 7.34
CA PHE A 351 -10.83 -14.99 8.50
C PHE A 351 -11.95 -15.54 9.38
N LEU A 352 -13.14 -14.92 9.35
CA LEU A 352 -14.30 -15.36 10.13
C LEU A 352 -14.91 -16.65 9.56
N GLN A 353 -14.71 -16.90 8.26
CA GLN A 353 -15.23 -18.09 7.57
C GLN A 353 -14.35 -19.33 7.75
N LEU A 354 -13.22 -19.20 8.47
CA LEU A 354 -12.28 -20.30 8.69
C LEU A 354 -12.80 -21.23 9.81
N SER A 355 -13.05 -22.48 9.46
CA SER A 355 -13.63 -23.50 10.36
C SER A 355 -12.71 -23.97 11.49
N SER A 356 -11.43 -23.63 11.45
CA SER A 356 -10.42 -24.08 12.41
C SER A 356 -10.27 -23.12 13.59
N LYS A 357 -10.03 -23.67 14.80
CA LYS A 357 -9.69 -22.88 16.01
C LYS A 357 -8.50 -21.94 15.82
N GLN A 358 -7.65 -22.21 14.84
CA GLN A 358 -6.49 -21.40 14.47
C GLN A 358 -6.37 -21.37 12.95
N SER A 359 -6.20 -20.16 12.39
CA SER A 359 -6.10 -19.96 10.95
C SER A 359 -4.86 -20.64 10.34
N ASP A 360 -5.02 -21.29 9.18
CA ASP A 360 -3.90 -21.78 8.35
C ASP A 360 -3.08 -20.65 7.71
N TYR A 361 -3.56 -19.42 7.84
CA TYR A 361 -2.96 -18.22 7.28
C TYR A 361 -2.17 -17.47 8.36
N ALA A 362 -0.93 -17.13 8.02
CA ALA A 362 -0.01 -16.45 8.92
C ALA A 362 0.20 -15.00 8.46
N ILE A 363 -0.20 -14.05 9.30
CA ILE A 363 -0.04 -12.60 9.09
C ILE A 363 1.40 -12.20 9.34
N HIS A 364 1.99 -11.39 8.46
CA HIS A 364 3.36 -10.93 8.58
C HIS A 364 3.52 -9.89 9.70
N MET A 365 4.64 -9.93 10.43
CA MET A 365 4.96 -9.03 11.54
C MET A 365 6.33 -8.36 11.43
N ALA A 366 7.18 -8.82 10.50
CA ALA A 366 8.50 -8.25 10.24
C ALA A 366 8.90 -8.46 8.78
N GLY A 367 9.99 -7.81 8.39
CA GLY A 367 10.67 -7.96 7.10
C GLY A 367 12.16 -7.73 7.25
N SER A 368 12.93 -7.82 6.16
CA SER A 368 14.36 -7.52 6.16
C SER A 368 14.60 -6.03 5.88
N TYR A 369 15.21 -5.32 6.82
CA TYR A 369 15.68 -3.96 6.60
C TYR A 369 17.21 -3.97 6.56
N SER A 370 17.80 -3.29 5.57
CA SER A 370 19.26 -3.14 5.48
C SER A 370 19.63 -1.71 5.15
N GLN A 371 20.63 -1.21 5.86
CA GLN A 371 21.33 0.04 5.54
C GLN A 371 22.80 -0.16 5.91
N LYS A 372 23.65 -0.11 4.89
CA LYS A 372 25.10 -0.36 5.03
C LYS A 372 25.84 0.86 5.60
N TRP A 373 25.40 2.07 5.25
CA TRP A 373 25.99 3.30 5.75
C TRP A 373 25.65 3.52 7.22
N SER A 374 26.64 3.94 8.00
CA SER A 374 26.52 4.23 9.43
C SER A 374 27.24 5.53 9.75
N ALA A 375 26.56 6.45 10.45
CA ALA A 375 27.15 7.67 10.99
C ALA A 375 28.10 7.38 12.16
N TYR A 376 27.88 6.27 12.87
CA TYR A 376 28.62 5.89 14.07
C TYR A 376 29.15 4.46 13.98
N THR A 377 30.24 4.20 14.70
CA THR A 377 30.85 2.87 14.77
C THR A 377 30.07 1.92 15.68
N ASP A 378 30.32 0.62 15.54
CA ASP A 378 29.75 -0.41 16.41
C ASP A 378 30.14 -0.20 17.87
N ASP A 379 31.39 0.21 18.14
CA ASP A 379 31.87 0.52 19.49
C ASP A 379 31.11 1.74 20.07
N PHE A 380 30.88 2.80 19.28
CA PHE A 380 30.10 3.95 19.75
C PHE A 380 28.64 3.54 20.06
N ALA A 381 28.02 2.75 19.18
CA ALA A 381 26.67 2.23 19.40
C ALA A 381 26.58 1.33 20.64
N THR A 382 27.61 0.51 20.89
CA THR A 382 27.75 -0.31 22.10
C THR A 382 27.84 0.55 23.36
N LEU A 383 28.64 1.62 23.33
CA LEU A 383 28.76 2.56 24.45
C LEU A 383 27.43 3.25 24.75
N VAL A 384 26.70 3.65 23.70
CA VAL A 384 25.34 4.22 23.84
C VAL A 384 24.39 3.21 24.49
N GLY A 385 24.43 1.94 24.09
CA GLY A 385 23.59 0.91 24.71
C GLY A 385 23.83 0.77 26.22
N TRP A 386 25.10 0.69 26.64
CA TRP A 386 25.47 0.69 28.06
C TRP A 386 25.06 1.97 28.79
N THR A 387 25.15 3.12 28.11
CA THR A 387 24.71 4.42 28.65
C THR A 387 23.21 4.43 28.95
N LEU A 388 22.39 3.84 28.08
CA LEU A 388 20.94 3.87 28.18
C LEU A 388 20.42 2.97 29.32
N THR A 389 21.03 1.80 29.52
CA THR A 389 20.62 0.80 30.51
C THR A 389 21.25 1.06 31.88
N ASP A 390 22.58 0.96 31.94
CA ASP A 390 23.35 0.94 33.18
C ASP A 390 24.03 2.30 33.47
N GLY A 391 23.77 3.32 32.65
CA GLY A 391 24.44 4.61 32.70
C GLY A 391 23.67 5.73 33.41
N CYS A 392 24.39 6.72 33.94
CA CYS A 392 23.86 8.01 34.39
C CYS A 392 24.77 9.18 33.98
N TYR A 393 24.17 10.32 33.67
CA TYR A 393 24.92 11.55 33.36
C TYR A 393 25.31 12.28 34.65
N GLY A 394 26.59 12.60 34.79
CA GLY A 394 27.08 13.69 35.63
C GLY A 394 27.22 14.98 34.83
N GLU A 395 27.75 16.07 35.39
CA GLU A 395 27.92 17.33 34.64
C GLU A 395 28.89 17.18 33.46
N THR A 396 30.11 16.70 33.72
CA THR A 396 31.21 16.58 32.74
C THR A 396 31.57 15.14 32.40
N TYR A 397 30.81 14.17 32.92
CA TYR A 397 31.10 12.75 32.79
C TYR A 397 29.84 11.92 32.57
N LEU A 398 30.03 10.71 32.04
CA LEU A 398 29.07 9.64 32.02
C LEU A 398 29.56 8.56 32.98
N ASN A 399 28.67 7.97 33.78
CA ASN A 399 29.02 6.86 34.66
C ASN A 399 28.20 5.62 34.31
N ILE A 400 28.86 4.48 34.09
CA ILE A 400 28.22 3.19 33.81
C ILE A 400 28.41 2.29 35.03
N ALA A 401 27.34 1.68 35.54
CA ALA A 401 27.36 0.89 36.76
C ALA A 401 27.01 -0.58 36.47
N GLN A 402 27.93 -1.53 36.69
CA GLN A 402 27.68 -2.94 36.37
C GLN A 402 28.10 -3.89 37.50
N THR A 403 27.27 -4.89 37.80
CA THR A 403 27.53 -5.91 38.84
C THR A 403 28.15 -7.17 38.26
N LYS A 404 27.78 -7.57 37.04
CA LYS A 404 28.22 -8.84 36.44
C LYS A 404 29.65 -8.74 35.90
N GLU A 405 30.53 -9.60 36.38
CA GLU A 405 31.95 -9.62 36.01
C GLU A 405 32.22 -9.69 34.50
N HIS A 406 31.60 -10.62 33.79
CA HIS A 406 31.81 -10.73 32.33
C HIS A 406 31.40 -9.44 31.58
N ARG A 407 30.34 -8.75 32.04
CA ARG A 407 29.91 -7.47 31.47
C ARG A 407 30.85 -6.32 31.83
N ARG A 408 31.41 -6.35 33.04
CA ARG A 408 32.48 -5.42 33.46
C ARG A 408 33.69 -5.50 32.53
N LEU A 409 34.16 -6.72 32.23
CA LEU A 409 35.25 -6.95 31.28
C LEU A 409 34.91 -6.48 29.86
N GLU A 410 33.67 -6.68 29.40
CA GLU A 410 33.20 -6.15 28.10
C GLU A 410 33.25 -4.62 28.05
N ILE A 411 32.81 -3.94 29.12
CA ILE A 411 32.84 -2.48 29.22
C ILE A 411 34.28 -1.97 29.22
N GLU A 412 35.17 -2.54 30.04
CA GLU A 412 36.58 -2.15 30.11
C GLU A 412 37.28 -2.33 28.75
N ALA A 413 37.07 -3.46 28.09
CA ALA A 413 37.60 -3.72 26.76
C ALA A 413 37.10 -2.70 25.74
N LEU A 414 35.80 -2.35 25.78
CA LEU A 414 35.22 -1.33 24.92
C LEU A 414 35.86 0.05 25.15
N LEU A 415 35.93 0.50 26.40
CA LEU A 415 36.49 1.81 26.75
C LEU A 415 37.96 1.93 26.32
N ASN A 416 38.73 0.85 26.49
CA ASN A 416 40.12 0.78 26.05
C ASN A 416 40.27 0.78 24.52
N ARG A 417 39.46 0.00 23.79
CA ARG A 417 39.47 0.00 22.30
C ARG A 417 39.13 1.37 21.72
N MET A 418 38.20 2.08 22.35
CA MET A 418 37.81 3.43 21.95
C MET A 418 38.81 4.51 22.37
N GLY A 419 39.85 4.17 23.16
CA GLY A 419 40.85 5.12 23.64
C GLY A 419 40.27 6.21 24.56
N LEU A 420 39.19 5.90 25.29
CA LEU A 420 38.49 6.88 26.13
C LEU A 420 39.23 7.10 27.45
N ARG A 421 39.06 8.30 28.04
CA ARG A 421 39.54 8.57 29.40
C ARG A 421 38.49 8.11 30.40
N TRP A 422 38.84 7.16 31.25
CA TRP A 422 37.95 6.64 32.28
C TRP A 422 38.69 6.26 33.57
N ASN A 423 37.96 6.19 34.67
CA ASN A 423 38.40 5.55 35.91
C ASN A 423 37.29 4.63 36.42
N SER A 424 37.66 3.66 37.25
CA SER A 424 36.70 2.78 37.91
C SER A 424 36.73 2.94 39.44
N TYR A 425 35.59 2.66 40.05
CA TYR A 425 35.44 2.56 41.50
C TYR A 425 34.68 1.28 41.83
N ASP A 426 35.33 0.39 42.59
CA ASP A 426 34.74 -0.85 43.08
C ASP A 426 34.37 -0.70 44.57
N PRO A 427 33.07 -0.64 44.90
CA PRO A 427 32.60 -0.51 46.28
C PRO A 427 32.57 -1.83 47.08
N GLY A 428 33.03 -2.95 46.53
CA GLY A 428 33.08 -4.27 47.19
C GLY A 428 31.90 -5.20 46.89
N GLU A 429 31.84 -6.35 47.56
CA GLU A 429 30.93 -7.46 47.22
C GLU A 429 29.44 -7.06 47.15
N GLY A 430 28.78 -7.56 46.10
CA GLY A 430 27.34 -7.40 45.88
C GLY A 430 26.89 -6.03 45.38
N ARG A 431 27.82 -5.08 45.16
CA ARG A 431 27.54 -3.73 44.64
C ARG A 431 28.05 -3.57 43.21
N SER A 432 27.54 -2.57 42.49
CA SER A 432 27.94 -2.30 41.10
C SER A 432 29.28 -1.55 41.05
N VAL A 433 30.20 -2.04 40.23
CA VAL A 433 31.43 -1.32 39.87
C VAL A 433 31.05 -0.16 38.96
N GLN A 434 31.58 1.01 39.26
CA GLN A 434 31.28 2.27 38.60
C GLN A 434 32.39 2.62 37.61
N TYR A 435 32.05 2.95 36.38
CA TYR A 435 32.99 3.36 35.32
C TYR A 435 32.69 4.79 34.90
N LYS A 436 33.53 5.73 35.35
CA LYS A 436 33.38 7.15 35.07
C LYS A 436 34.15 7.53 33.81
N VAL A 437 33.43 7.71 32.71
CA VAL A 437 33.94 8.10 31.38
C VAL A 437 33.87 9.61 31.23
N SER A 438 34.95 10.22 30.74
CA SER A 438 35.07 11.67 30.56
C SER A 438 35.57 12.05 29.16
N GLY A 439 35.39 13.31 28.77
CA GLY A 439 35.86 13.86 27.50
C GLY A 439 34.75 14.11 26.48
N ASN A 440 35.14 14.45 25.25
CA ASN A 440 34.23 14.93 24.20
C ASN A 440 33.10 13.93 23.85
N VAL A 441 33.34 12.63 24.03
CA VAL A 441 32.33 11.59 23.81
C VAL A 441 31.09 11.78 24.70
N VAL A 442 31.25 12.31 25.91
CA VAL A 442 30.14 12.56 26.84
C VAL A 442 29.27 13.68 26.32
N SER A 443 29.88 14.79 25.88
CA SER A 443 29.17 15.91 25.28
C SER A 443 28.45 15.49 23.99
N LEU A 444 29.08 14.63 23.18
CA LEU A 444 28.46 14.07 21.98
C LEU A 444 27.23 13.22 22.32
N ILE A 445 27.36 12.26 23.25
CA ILE A 445 26.24 11.39 23.65
C ILE A 445 25.10 12.21 24.26
N LYS A 446 25.40 13.20 25.11
CA LYS A 446 24.39 14.11 25.67
C LYS A 446 23.74 14.99 24.60
N GLY A 447 24.48 15.41 23.58
CA GLY A 447 23.93 16.19 22.47
C GLY A 447 22.97 15.38 21.61
N ILE A 448 23.26 14.09 21.40
CA ILE A 448 22.39 13.19 20.62
C ILE A 448 21.21 12.70 21.47
N LEU A 449 21.44 12.38 22.75
CA LEU A 449 20.50 11.73 23.66
C LEU A 449 20.41 12.48 25.00
N PRO A 450 19.91 13.72 25.02
CA PRO A 450 19.89 14.56 26.22
C PRO A 450 19.08 13.93 27.37
N ASP A 451 17.97 13.26 27.04
CA ASP A 451 17.08 12.61 28.01
C ASP A 451 17.40 11.13 28.23
N LYS A 452 18.58 10.67 27.80
CA LYS A 452 19.02 9.26 27.91
C LYS A 452 17.96 8.28 27.36
N THR A 453 17.39 8.67 26.23
CA THR A 453 16.36 7.93 25.49
C THR A 453 16.73 7.97 24.02
N LEU A 454 16.62 6.82 23.35
CA LEU A 454 16.86 6.73 21.91
C LEU A 454 15.92 7.68 21.16
N THR A 455 16.40 8.21 20.03
CA THR A 455 15.56 8.93 19.08
C THR A 455 15.52 8.19 17.75
N PRO A 456 14.45 8.35 16.96
CA PRO A 456 14.39 7.79 15.60
C PRO A 456 15.58 8.22 14.76
N GLU A 457 15.99 9.49 14.83
CA GLU A 457 17.12 10.06 14.07
C GLU A 457 18.43 9.32 14.39
N PHE A 458 18.69 9.07 15.67
CA PHE A 458 19.88 8.33 16.06
C PHE A 458 19.83 6.89 15.55
N VAL A 459 18.71 6.17 15.74
CA VAL A 459 18.61 4.77 15.30
C VAL A 459 18.72 4.64 13.78
N LEU A 460 18.12 5.56 13.04
CA LEU A 460 18.18 5.61 11.57
C LEU A 460 19.58 5.99 11.06
N SER A 461 20.37 6.73 11.83
CA SER A 461 21.76 7.05 11.48
C SER A 461 22.71 5.85 11.58
N LEU A 462 22.29 4.74 12.19
CA LEU A 462 23.12 3.55 12.38
C LEU A 462 22.97 2.55 11.22
N GLY A 463 24.09 2.02 10.76
CA GLY A 463 24.15 0.88 9.86
C GLY A 463 23.79 -0.43 10.56
N ASP A 464 23.68 -1.52 9.79
CA ASP A 464 23.18 -2.81 10.30
C ASP A 464 24.02 -3.37 11.46
N SER A 465 25.35 -3.32 11.33
CA SER A 465 26.27 -3.79 12.39
C SER A 465 26.15 -2.95 13.66
N ALA A 466 26.11 -1.62 13.52
CA ALA A 466 25.99 -0.71 14.64
C ALA A 466 24.64 -0.82 15.36
N ARG A 467 23.52 -0.99 14.63
CA ARG A 467 22.21 -1.30 15.24
C ARG A 467 22.25 -2.63 16.01
N GLN A 468 22.92 -3.63 15.48
CA GLN A 468 23.06 -4.92 16.15
C GLN A 468 23.92 -4.80 17.42
N ALA A 469 24.98 -3.99 17.40
CA ALA A 469 25.82 -3.70 18.55
C ALA A 469 25.06 -2.93 19.66
N LEU A 470 24.26 -1.94 19.27
CA LEU A 470 23.34 -1.21 20.17
C LEU A 470 22.33 -2.17 20.81
N TYR A 471 21.67 -3.01 20.00
CA TYR A 471 20.71 -3.99 20.52
C TYR A 471 21.36 -4.95 21.53
N THR A 472 22.55 -5.47 21.21
CA THR A 472 23.24 -6.46 22.05
C THR A 472 23.62 -5.88 23.41
N SER A 473 24.15 -4.65 23.44
CA SER A 473 24.51 -3.97 24.69
C SER A 473 23.28 -3.60 25.52
N MET A 474 22.21 -3.10 24.89
CA MET A 474 20.95 -2.84 25.61
C MET A 474 20.35 -4.12 26.21
N MET A 475 20.40 -5.23 25.49
CA MET A 475 19.96 -6.55 26.00
C MET A 475 20.88 -7.08 27.11
N ALA A 476 22.16 -6.73 27.11
CA ALA A 476 23.10 -7.14 28.15
C ALA A 476 22.83 -6.44 29.49
N GLY A 477 22.39 -5.18 29.45
CA GLY A 477 22.00 -4.38 30.62
C GLY A 477 20.62 -4.74 31.15
N ASP A 478 19.58 -4.34 30.42
CA ASP A 478 18.16 -4.43 30.87
C ASP A 478 17.40 -5.61 30.25
N GLY A 479 18.09 -6.49 29.52
CA GLY A 479 17.49 -7.66 28.89
C GLY A 479 17.46 -8.90 29.79
N PHE A 480 16.44 -9.71 29.58
CA PHE A 480 16.27 -11.02 30.19
C PHE A 480 16.08 -12.08 29.10
N GLU A 481 16.89 -13.14 29.17
CA GLU A 481 16.73 -14.32 28.33
C GLU A 481 16.18 -15.48 29.16
N HIS A 482 14.95 -15.89 28.85
CA HIS A 482 14.36 -17.07 29.48
C HIS A 482 14.99 -18.35 28.90
N PRO A 483 15.16 -19.44 29.70
CA PRO A 483 15.70 -20.73 29.22
C PRO A 483 15.01 -21.29 27.97
N SER A 484 13.74 -20.93 27.77
CA SER A 484 13.01 -21.18 26.53
C SER A 484 13.38 -20.19 25.41
N LYS A 485 14.64 -19.74 25.28
CA LYS A 485 15.16 -18.80 24.27
C LYS A 485 14.17 -17.67 23.91
N THR A 486 13.58 -17.05 24.92
CA THR A 486 12.66 -15.93 24.73
C THR A 486 13.32 -14.73 25.34
N HIS A 487 13.57 -13.71 24.50
CA HIS A 487 14.23 -12.50 24.92
C HIS A 487 13.18 -11.45 25.28
N LEU A 488 13.41 -10.78 26.40
CA LEU A 488 12.56 -9.75 26.96
C LEU A 488 13.43 -8.54 27.30
N PHE A 489 13.01 -7.35 26.90
CA PHE A 489 13.62 -6.11 27.33
C PHE A 489 12.65 -5.38 28.27
N VAL A 490 13.16 -4.89 29.40
CA VAL A 490 12.36 -4.20 30.42
C VAL A 490 12.73 -2.72 30.43
N ALA A 491 11.73 -1.84 30.38
CA ALA A 491 11.93 -0.39 30.41
C ALA A 491 11.04 0.28 31.46
N GLY A 492 11.57 1.32 32.11
CA GLY A 492 10.80 2.12 33.08
C GLY A 492 9.83 3.12 32.45
N SER A 493 9.96 3.41 31.14
CA SER A 493 9.14 4.39 30.42
C SER A 493 8.66 3.81 29.09
N GLU A 494 7.48 4.25 28.64
CA GLU A 494 6.92 3.82 27.36
C GLU A 494 7.78 4.22 26.16
N VAL A 495 8.28 5.46 26.14
CA VAL A 495 9.12 5.98 25.05
C VAL A 495 10.35 5.10 24.81
N ARG A 496 11.05 4.70 25.89
CA ARG A 496 12.19 3.75 25.80
C ARG A 496 11.77 2.39 25.24
N ALA A 497 10.61 1.87 25.65
CA ALA A 497 10.09 0.61 25.12
C ALA A 497 9.74 0.72 23.63
N ASP A 498 9.14 1.84 23.21
CA ASP A 498 8.79 2.12 21.82
C ASP A 498 10.00 2.21 20.93
N MET A 499 11.05 2.89 21.39
CA MET A 499 12.28 3.01 20.64
C MET A 499 13.09 1.72 20.59
N PHE A 500 13.03 0.90 21.64
CA PHE A 500 13.60 -0.45 21.58
C PHE A 500 12.82 -1.34 20.60
N GLN A 501 11.48 -1.23 20.56
CA GLN A 501 10.65 -1.90 19.56
C GLN A 501 10.99 -1.40 18.14
N PHE A 502 11.16 -0.10 17.94
CA PHE A 502 11.59 0.52 16.67
C PHE A 502 12.92 -0.07 16.19
N LEU A 503 13.94 -0.11 17.06
CA LEU A 503 15.24 -0.74 16.78
C LEU A 503 15.09 -2.22 16.37
N CYS A 504 14.25 -2.97 17.08
CA CYS A 504 14.02 -4.38 16.80
C CYS A 504 13.41 -4.60 15.41
N ILE A 505 12.43 -3.77 15.00
CA ILE A 505 11.82 -3.87 13.66
C ILE A 505 12.85 -3.60 12.56
N LEU A 506 13.74 -2.61 12.74
CA LEU A 506 14.83 -2.34 11.80
C LEU A 506 15.96 -3.39 11.82
N LEU A 507 15.96 -4.31 12.77
CA LEU A 507 16.79 -5.51 12.78
C LEU A 507 16.04 -6.75 12.24
N GLY A 508 14.84 -6.56 11.69
CA GLY A 508 13.98 -7.62 11.17
C GLY A 508 13.40 -8.55 12.24
N ARG A 509 13.33 -8.10 13.50
CA ARG A 509 12.85 -8.89 14.63
C ARG A 509 11.41 -8.51 14.97
N SER A 510 10.50 -9.48 14.95
CA SER A 510 9.13 -9.25 15.42
C SER A 510 9.08 -9.06 16.93
N THR A 511 8.19 -8.19 17.40
CA THR A 511 8.06 -7.87 18.82
C THR A 511 6.60 -7.70 19.25
N SER A 512 6.38 -7.76 20.56
CA SER A 512 5.16 -7.32 21.22
C SER A 512 5.52 -6.50 22.46
N LYS A 513 4.83 -5.40 22.70
CA LYS A 513 4.97 -4.52 23.86
C LYS A 513 3.75 -4.63 24.76
N LYS A 514 3.95 -4.68 26.07
CA LYS A 514 2.87 -4.53 27.07
C LYS A 514 3.37 -3.83 28.32
N PHE A 515 2.46 -3.19 29.05
CA PHE A 515 2.72 -2.72 30.40
C PHE A 515 2.45 -3.84 31.41
N ARG A 516 3.27 -3.93 32.46
CA ARG A 516 3.10 -4.86 33.57
C ARG A 516 3.16 -4.09 34.88
N GLU A 517 2.06 -4.13 35.62
CA GLU A 517 2.01 -3.67 36.99
C GLU A 517 2.52 -4.75 37.95
N TYR A 518 3.18 -4.32 39.02
CA TYR A 518 3.57 -5.17 40.14
C TYR A 518 3.45 -4.41 41.46
N GLN A 519 3.19 -5.15 42.53
CA GLN A 519 3.18 -4.58 43.87
C GLN A 519 4.61 -4.48 44.41
N ALA A 520 5.03 -3.26 44.77
CA ALA A 520 6.33 -3.06 45.39
C ALA A 520 6.31 -3.54 46.85
N PRO A 521 7.28 -4.35 47.32
CA PRO A 521 7.22 -4.94 48.67
C PRO A 521 7.25 -3.95 49.85
N LYS A 522 7.51 -2.64 49.63
CA LYS A 522 7.77 -1.67 50.72
C LYS A 522 7.28 -0.22 50.49
N GLN A 523 6.37 0.06 49.56
CA GLN A 523 5.75 1.39 49.43
C GLN A 523 4.27 1.27 49.02
N ASN A 524 3.40 2.09 49.63
CA ASN A 524 2.00 2.23 49.22
C ASN A 524 1.92 2.89 47.83
N GLY A 525 1.88 2.07 46.78
CA GLY A 525 1.68 2.49 45.38
C GLY A 525 1.98 1.35 44.40
N SER A 526 1.19 1.21 43.34
CA SER A 526 1.52 0.33 42.21
C SER A 526 2.71 0.91 41.45
N LYS A 527 3.74 0.09 41.19
CA LYS A 527 4.78 0.40 40.21
C LYS A 527 4.59 -0.50 39.00
N GLY A 528 5.02 -0.05 37.83
CA GLY A 528 4.95 -0.86 36.62
C GLY A 528 6.17 -0.66 35.74
N CYS A 529 6.34 -1.59 34.79
CA CYS A 529 7.35 -1.52 33.77
C CYS A 529 6.78 -1.93 32.42
N TRP A 530 7.42 -1.46 31.36
CA TRP A 530 7.14 -1.86 30.00
C TRP A 530 7.99 -3.06 29.63
N GLU A 531 7.35 -4.09 29.09
CA GLU A 531 7.97 -5.32 28.64
C GLU A 531 7.90 -5.38 27.10
N VAL A 532 9.05 -5.36 26.43
CA VAL A 532 9.15 -5.63 24.99
C VAL A 532 9.67 -7.04 24.79
N ARG A 533 8.80 -7.92 24.32
CA ARG A 533 9.13 -9.32 24.03
C ARG A 533 9.55 -9.46 22.58
N ILE A 534 10.72 -10.04 22.35
CA ILE A 534 11.20 -10.42 21.02
C ILE A 534 10.60 -11.78 20.67
N LEU A 535 9.85 -11.82 19.57
CA LEU A 535 9.12 -13.00 19.12
C LEU A 535 10.01 -13.87 18.23
N ARG A 536 9.84 -15.19 18.34
CA ARG A 536 10.61 -16.17 17.56
C ARG A 536 10.19 -16.25 16.08
N ARG A 537 8.98 -15.83 15.75
CA ARG A 537 8.41 -15.97 14.41
C ARG A 537 8.16 -14.58 13.82
N ALA A 538 8.43 -14.45 12.53
CA ALA A 538 8.13 -13.26 11.74
C ALA A 538 6.65 -13.17 11.31
N THR A 539 5.84 -14.17 11.67
CA THR A 539 4.42 -14.24 11.35
C THR A 539 3.58 -14.68 12.56
N ALA A 540 2.31 -14.27 12.59
CA ALA A 540 1.33 -14.63 13.61
C ALA A 540 0.11 -15.32 13.01
N GLN A 541 -0.47 -16.24 13.77
CA GLN A 541 -1.76 -16.83 13.45
C GLN A 541 -2.84 -16.19 14.33
N THR A 542 -4.00 -15.92 13.74
CA THR A 542 -5.18 -15.47 14.47
C THR A 542 -5.99 -16.66 14.99
N SER A 543 -6.69 -16.46 16.12
CA SER A 543 -7.72 -17.40 16.58
C SER A 543 -9.07 -16.94 16.07
N CYS A 544 -9.76 -17.80 15.30
CA CYS A 544 -11.02 -17.50 14.62
C CYS A 544 -12.23 -17.62 15.57
N ARG A 545 -12.18 -17.02 16.76
CA ARG A 545 -13.38 -16.89 17.62
C ARG A 545 -14.05 -15.55 17.31
N GLU A 546 -15.37 -15.55 17.21
CA GLU A 546 -16.24 -14.46 16.75
C GLU A 546 -15.90 -13.08 17.34
N LEU A 547 -15.71 -12.09 16.47
CA LEU A 547 -15.03 -10.81 16.79
C LEU A 547 -15.53 -9.63 15.92
N ILE A 548 -16.72 -9.71 15.35
CA ILE A 548 -17.36 -8.51 14.77
C ILE A 548 -17.94 -7.70 15.94
N GLU A 549 -17.56 -6.44 16.03
CA GLU A 549 -18.10 -5.48 16.99
C GLU A 549 -18.63 -4.24 16.27
N ASP A 550 -19.73 -3.69 16.76
CA ASP A 550 -20.21 -2.38 16.33
C ASP A 550 -19.26 -1.32 16.90
N TYR A 551 -18.66 -0.53 16.01
CA TYR A 551 -17.70 0.51 16.38
C TYR A 551 -18.25 1.88 16.01
N GLU A 552 -18.08 2.82 16.93
CA GLU A 552 -18.31 4.23 16.71
C GLU A 552 -17.03 4.99 17.07
N GLY A 553 -16.43 5.68 16.10
CA GLY A 553 -15.25 6.49 16.31
C GLY A 553 -14.40 6.69 15.06
N GLY A 554 -13.17 7.18 15.26
CA GLY A 554 -12.24 7.44 14.17
C GLY A 554 -11.74 6.17 13.50
N VAL A 555 -11.73 6.15 12.17
CA VAL A 555 -11.18 5.09 11.33
C VAL A 555 -10.25 5.70 10.30
N TRP A 556 -9.12 5.07 10.04
CA TRP A 556 -8.10 5.63 9.13
C TRP A 556 -7.36 4.57 8.32
N CYS A 557 -6.79 4.98 7.19
CA CYS A 557 -5.95 4.13 6.35
C CYS A 557 -4.92 4.94 5.57
N VAL A 558 -3.98 4.21 4.97
CA VAL A 558 -2.91 4.75 4.13
C VAL A 558 -2.75 3.90 2.88
N THR A 559 -2.41 4.56 1.77
CA THR A 559 -1.96 3.92 0.53
C THR A 559 -0.46 4.19 0.37
N VAL A 560 0.36 3.14 0.29
CA VAL A 560 1.82 3.22 0.08
C VAL A 560 2.29 2.51 -1.21
N PRO A 561 3.38 2.91 -1.87
CA PRO A 561 3.79 2.38 -3.19
C PRO A 561 3.90 0.85 -3.31
N ASN A 562 4.38 0.17 -2.25
CA ASN A 562 4.60 -1.28 -2.24
C ASN A 562 3.43 -2.09 -1.68
N SER A 563 2.23 -1.51 -1.65
CA SER A 563 1.00 -2.14 -1.14
C SER A 563 0.97 -2.51 0.34
N PHE A 564 2.08 -2.54 1.09
CA PHE A 564 2.08 -2.95 2.50
C PHE A 564 2.95 -2.06 3.36
N ALA A 565 2.48 -1.77 4.57
CA ALA A 565 3.20 -0.98 5.57
C ALA A 565 3.21 -1.66 6.94
N VAL A 566 4.16 -1.24 7.79
CA VAL A 566 4.30 -1.70 9.17
C VAL A 566 3.44 -0.85 10.09
N PHE A 567 2.58 -1.51 10.84
CA PHE A 567 1.66 -0.92 11.78
C PHE A 567 1.78 -1.61 13.14
N ARG A 568 1.21 -0.99 14.17
CA ARG A 568 0.97 -1.67 15.44
C ARG A 568 -0.35 -1.25 16.03
N ARG A 569 -0.92 -2.12 16.84
CA ARG A 569 -2.06 -1.82 17.71
C ARG A 569 -1.85 -2.51 19.05
N ALA A 570 -2.12 -1.81 20.14
CA ALA A 570 -1.85 -2.30 21.50
C ALA A 570 -0.40 -2.86 21.65
N GLY A 571 0.59 -2.21 21.04
CA GLY A 571 1.99 -2.63 21.11
C GLY A 571 2.37 -3.89 20.32
N ARG A 572 1.46 -4.47 19.53
CA ARG A 572 1.72 -5.67 18.69
C ARG A 572 1.90 -5.23 17.25
N VAL A 573 3.06 -5.57 16.68
CA VAL A 573 3.46 -5.13 15.34
C VAL A 573 2.95 -6.10 14.28
N PHE A 574 2.46 -5.55 13.17
CA PHE A 574 2.00 -6.31 12.01
C PHE A 574 2.27 -5.57 10.70
N VAL A 575 2.27 -6.32 9.61
CA VAL A 575 2.32 -5.79 8.25
C VAL A 575 0.95 -5.95 7.63
N SER A 576 0.45 -4.87 7.03
CA SER A 576 -0.90 -4.87 6.46
C SER A 576 -0.97 -4.04 5.19
N GLY A 577 -1.99 -4.30 4.39
CA GLY A 577 -2.08 -3.88 3.00
C GLY A 577 -2.82 -2.57 2.76
N ASN A 578 -2.58 -1.99 1.59
CA ASN A 578 -3.28 -0.83 1.06
C ASN A 578 -4.74 -1.12 0.74
N THR A 579 -5.50 -0.06 0.58
CA THR A 579 -6.66 -0.01 -0.33
C THR A 579 -6.17 0.29 -1.75
N VAL A 580 -6.51 -0.57 -2.71
CA VAL A 580 -6.47 -0.23 -4.13
C VAL A 580 -7.89 0.24 -4.42
N ILE A 581 -8.04 1.52 -4.78
CA ILE A 581 -9.27 1.99 -5.38
C ILE A 581 -9.25 1.47 -6.82
N GLN A 582 -10.12 0.52 -7.14
CA GLN A 582 -10.40 0.12 -8.52
C GLN A 582 -11.62 0.90 -9.05
N GLY A 583 -11.52 2.23 -9.07
CA GLY A 583 -12.72 3.06 -9.22
C GLY A 583 -12.78 3.91 -10.49
N THR A 584 -11.66 4.48 -10.97
CA THR A 584 -11.74 5.56 -11.96
C THR A 584 -12.28 5.11 -13.32
N ALA A 585 -11.88 3.93 -13.81
CA ALA A 585 -12.46 3.34 -15.02
C ALA A 585 -13.94 2.97 -14.81
N ALA A 586 -14.27 2.45 -13.62
CA ALA A 586 -15.63 2.11 -13.25
C ALA A 586 -16.53 3.35 -13.12
N ASP A 587 -16.00 4.51 -12.72
CA ASP A 587 -16.75 5.76 -12.64
C ASP A 587 -17.07 6.30 -14.04
N LEU A 588 -16.11 6.21 -14.97
CA LEU A 588 -16.28 6.59 -16.38
C LEU A 588 -17.36 5.74 -17.04
N ILE A 589 -17.26 4.41 -16.91
CA ILE A 589 -18.26 3.51 -17.52
C ILE A 589 -19.65 3.69 -16.90
N LYS A 590 -19.77 3.89 -15.57
CA LYS A 590 -21.05 4.19 -14.93
C LYS A 590 -21.63 5.52 -15.38
N GLY A 591 -20.79 6.55 -15.56
CA GLY A 591 -21.22 7.84 -16.11
C GLY A 591 -21.78 7.68 -17.51
N ALA A 592 -21.09 6.92 -18.36
CA ALA A 592 -21.57 6.59 -19.71
C ALA A 592 -22.90 5.84 -19.70
N MET A 593 -23.02 4.78 -18.89
CA MET A 593 -24.25 4.00 -18.75
C MET A 593 -25.44 4.88 -18.35
N LEU A 594 -25.25 5.77 -17.36
CA LEU A 594 -26.30 6.69 -16.91
C LEU A 594 -26.69 7.67 -18.02
N ARG A 595 -25.72 8.19 -18.78
CA ARG A 595 -26.01 9.09 -19.90
C ARG A 595 -26.80 8.39 -21.00
N ILE A 596 -26.38 7.18 -21.38
CA ILE A 596 -27.08 6.36 -22.38
C ILE A 596 -28.52 6.11 -21.93
N GLU A 597 -28.72 5.65 -20.69
CA GLU A 597 -30.05 5.35 -20.13
C GLU A 597 -30.94 6.60 -20.05
N SER A 598 -30.35 7.76 -19.72
CA SER A 598 -31.08 9.03 -19.61
C SER A 598 -31.30 9.77 -20.93
N ASN A 599 -30.76 9.27 -22.05
CA ASN A 599 -30.81 9.96 -23.34
C ASN A 599 -32.19 9.74 -24.01
N GLU A 600 -32.96 10.82 -24.14
CA GLU A 600 -34.32 10.78 -24.69
C GLU A 600 -34.36 10.25 -26.14
N GLU A 601 -33.37 10.61 -26.96
CA GLU A 601 -33.31 10.19 -28.37
C GLU A 601 -33.03 8.69 -28.48
N LEU A 602 -32.07 8.17 -27.73
CA LEU A 602 -31.81 6.72 -27.66
C LEU A 602 -33.02 5.94 -27.13
N ASN A 603 -33.71 6.49 -26.13
CA ASN A 603 -34.93 5.89 -25.58
C ASN A 603 -36.07 5.86 -26.61
N MET A 604 -36.24 6.92 -27.41
CA MET A 604 -37.22 6.96 -28.51
C MET A 604 -36.87 5.99 -29.63
N MET A 605 -35.58 5.75 -29.89
CA MET A 605 -35.09 4.74 -30.83
C MET A 605 -35.22 3.30 -30.31
N GLY A 606 -35.61 3.10 -29.04
CA GLY A 606 -35.76 1.79 -28.42
C GLY A 606 -34.43 1.10 -28.09
N ALA A 607 -33.36 1.89 -27.85
CA ALA A 607 -32.08 1.38 -27.38
C ALA A 607 -32.21 0.79 -25.97
N GLN A 608 -31.57 -0.35 -25.73
CA GLN A 608 -31.56 -1.02 -24.43
C GLN A 608 -30.14 -1.46 -24.07
N LEU A 609 -29.61 -0.95 -22.96
CA LEU A 609 -28.33 -1.40 -22.45
C LEU A 609 -28.45 -2.84 -21.90
N LEU A 610 -27.90 -3.82 -22.63
CA LEU A 610 -28.00 -5.23 -22.27
C LEU A 610 -26.95 -5.67 -21.26
N ASN A 611 -25.70 -5.21 -21.44
CA ASN A 611 -24.59 -5.70 -20.65
C ASN A 611 -23.42 -4.70 -20.56
N GLN A 612 -22.62 -4.82 -19.51
CA GLN A 612 -21.36 -4.12 -19.31
C GLN A 612 -20.26 -5.14 -19.00
N ILE A 613 -19.18 -5.12 -19.77
CA ILE A 613 -18.02 -6.01 -19.59
C ILE A 613 -16.75 -5.16 -19.59
N HIS A 614 -16.13 -4.99 -18.42
CA HIS A 614 -14.98 -4.08 -18.26
C HIS A 614 -15.31 -2.64 -18.73
N ASP A 615 -14.67 -2.16 -19.77
CA ASP A 615 -14.87 -0.87 -20.42
C ASP A 615 -15.81 -0.91 -21.63
N GLU A 616 -16.38 -2.09 -21.93
CA GLU A 616 -17.29 -2.32 -23.05
C GLU A 616 -18.78 -2.31 -22.62
N LEU A 617 -19.61 -1.65 -23.43
CA LEU A 617 -21.07 -1.68 -23.34
C LEU A 617 -21.67 -2.42 -24.54
N VAL A 618 -22.68 -3.24 -24.27
CA VAL A 618 -23.47 -3.93 -25.28
C VAL A 618 -24.90 -3.40 -25.23
N ILE A 619 -25.33 -2.75 -26.30
CA ILE A 619 -26.66 -2.14 -26.44
C ILE A 619 -27.42 -2.90 -27.52
N GLU A 620 -28.68 -3.22 -27.27
CA GLU A 620 -29.61 -3.75 -28.27
C GLU A 620 -30.49 -2.63 -28.80
N ILE A 621 -30.72 -2.60 -30.11
CA ILE A 621 -31.51 -1.56 -30.75
C ILE A 621 -32.20 -2.10 -32.01
N PRO A 622 -33.42 -1.61 -32.39
CA PRO A 622 -33.99 -1.91 -33.70
C PRO A 622 -33.01 -1.57 -34.84
N GLU A 623 -32.94 -2.45 -35.83
CA GLU A 623 -31.93 -2.38 -36.91
C GLU A 623 -31.96 -1.05 -37.67
N GLU A 624 -33.16 -0.50 -37.89
CA GLU A 624 -33.38 0.77 -38.57
C GLU A 624 -32.79 2.01 -37.86
N TYR A 625 -32.53 1.93 -36.56
CA TYR A 625 -31.95 3.03 -35.77
C TYR A 625 -30.49 2.81 -35.39
N ALA A 626 -29.91 1.65 -35.70
CA ALA A 626 -28.56 1.29 -35.24
C ALA A 626 -27.47 2.27 -35.70
N GLU A 627 -27.52 2.72 -36.97
CA GLU A 627 -26.56 3.69 -37.49
C GLU A 627 -26.71 5.09 -36.87
N ALA A 628 -27.95 5.50 -36.57
CA ALA A 628 -28.22 6.80 -35.96
C ALA A 628 -27.84 6.83 -34.46
N ALA A 629 -28.02 5.71 -33.75
CA ALA A 629 -27.75 5.62 -32.32
C ALA A 629 -26.25 5.52 -31.98
N MET A 630 -25.44 4.92 -32.85
CA MET A 630 -24.01 4.72 -32.63
C MET A 630 -23.27 6.00 -32.19
N PRO A 631 -23.31 7.12 -32.95
CA PRO A 631 -22.59 8.34 -32.57
C PRO A 631 -23.10 8.94 -31.24
N ILE A 632 -24.38 8.76 -30.91
CA ILE A 632 -24.96 9.24 -29.64
C ILE A 632 -24.42 8.42 -28.47
N ILE A 633 -24.29 7.09 -28.64
CA ILE A 633 -23.71 6.19 -27.64
C ILE A 633 -22.24 6.53 -27.41
N GLU A 634 -21.47 6.69 -28.48
CA GLU A 634 -20.06 7.08 -28.41
C GLU A 634 -19.89 8.44 -27.71
N GLU A 635 -20.70 9.43 -28.04
CA GLU A 635 -20.71 10.73 -27.36
C GLU A 635 -21.00 10.60 -25.86
N CYS A 636 -21.99 9.79 -25.48
CA CYS A 636 -22.32 9.53 -24.08
C CYS A 636 -21.16 8.86 -23.33
N MET A 637 -20.40 8.00 -23.99
CA MET A 637 -19.22 7.35 -23.42
C MET A 637 -18.02 8.29 -23.35
N MET A 638 -17.73 9.07 -24.40
CA MET A 638 -16.62 10.02 -24.43
C MET A 638 -16.81 11.18 -23.45
N HIS A 639 -18.05 11.56 -23.16
CA HIS A 639 -18.39 12.65 -22.24
C HIS A 639 -19.33 12.17 -21.11
N PRO A 640 -18.84 11.27 -20.23
CA PRO A 640 -19.67 10.57 -19.25
C PRO A 640 -20.11 11.46 -18.07
N PHE A 641 -19.56 12.66 -17.95
CA PHE A 641 -19.96 13.70 -16.98
C PHE A 641 -20.35 14.98 -17.73
N VAL A 642 -20.80 16.00 -17.01
CA VAL A 642 -21.49 17.21 -17.54
C VAL A 642 -20.95 17.69 -18.89
N PRO A 643 -21.82 18.04 -19.88
CA PRO A 643 -21.36 18.57 -21.16
C PRO A 643 -20.40 19.75 -20.99
N GLY A 644 -19.18 19.62 -21.54
CA GLY A 644 -18.13 20.66 -21.47
C GLY A 644 -17.04 20.45 -20.42
N GLU A 645 -17.13 19.41 -19.58
CA GLU A 645 -16.06 19.04 -18.65
C GLU A 645 -15.43 17.69 -19.04
N ASP A 646 -14.20 17.73 -19.57
CA ASP A 646 -13.45 16.52 -19.86
C ASP A 646 -13.02 15.83 -18.55
N PRO A 647 -13.34 14.54 -18.35
CA PRO A 647 -13.00 13.83 -17.11
C PRO A 647 -11.50 13.68 -16.88
N LEU A 648 -10.70 13.69 -17.95
CA LEU A 648 -9.26 13.47 -17.95
C LEU A 648 -8.59 14.56 -18.79
N CYS A 649 -7.30 14.85 -18.53
CA CYS A 649 -6.54 15.80 -19.35
C CYS A 649 -6.21 15.31 -20.78
N VAL A 650 -6.68 14.13 -21.16
CA VAL A 650 -6.50 13.49 -22.46
C VAL A 650 -7.85 13.00 -22.98
N PRO A 651 -8.06 12.95 -24.31
CA PRO A 651 -9.30 12.42 -24.89
C PRO A 651 -9.55 10.96 -24.46
N ILE A 652 -10.80 10.52 -24.43
CA ILE A 652 -11.21 9.13 -24.15
C ILE A 652 -12.12 8.57 -25.27
N PRO A 653 -11.60 8.41 -26.50
CA PRO A 653 -12.37 7.92 -27.62
C PRO A 653 -12.85 6.49 -27.39
N THR A 654 -13.92 6.17 -28.12
CA THR A 654 -14.55 4.86 -28.15
C THR A 654 -14.50 4.28 -29.56
N ASP A 655 -14.58 2.96 -29.67
CA ASP A 655 -14.71 2.24 -30.94
C ASP A 655 -16.00 1.41 -30.90
N GLY A 656 -17.01 1.86 -31.64
CA GLY A 656 -18.32 1.21 -31.75
C GLY A 656 -18.48 0.35 -33.01
N LYS A 657 -19.05 -0.84 -32.86
CA LYS A 657 -19.45 -1.73 -33.98
C LYS A 657 -20.90 -2.15 -33.90
N ILE A 658 -21.57 -2.19 -35.05
CA ILE A 658 -22.92 -2.75 -35.21
C ILE A 658 -22.78 -4.21 -35.65
N CYS A 659 -23.41 -5.13 -34.94
CA CYS A 659 -23.28 -6.56 -35.22
C CYS A 659 -24.56 -7.37 -34.95
N ASN A 660 -24.62 -8.59 -35.50
CA ASN A 660 -25.70 -9.54 -35.24
C ASN A 660 -25.44 -10.38 -34.00
N ASP A 661 -24.18 -10.59 -33.65
CA ASP A 661 -23.79 -11.23 -32.40
C ASP A 661 -22.57 -10.54 -31.79
N TRP A 662 -22.40 -10.69 -30.47
CA TRP A 662 -21.34 -9.98 -29.75
C TRP A 662 -19.93 -10.41 -30.19
N ALA A 663 -19.74 -11.60 -30.77
CA ALA A 663 -18.43 -12.02 -31.25
C ALA A 663 -18.01 -11.28 -32.54
N GLU A 664 -18.95 -10.87 -33.40
CA GLU A 664 -18.67 -10.02 -34.56
C GLU A 664 -18.22 -8.60 -34.16
N GLY A 665 -18.66 -8.11 -32.99
CA GLY A 665 -18.30 -6.80 -32.45
C GLY A 665 -16.87 -6.71 -31.90
N LYS A 666 -16.17 -7.83 -31.72
CA LYS A 666 -14.80 -7.89 -31.18
C LYS A 666 -13.81 -8.36 -32.24
#